data_AF-A0A9P7ZEZ0-F1
#
_entry.id   AF-A0A9P7ZEZ0-F1
#
_cell.length_a   1.000
_cell.length_b   1.000
_cell.length_c   1.000
_cell.angle_alpha   90.00
_cell.angle_beta   90.00
_cell.angle_gamma   90.00
#
_symmetry.space_group_name_H-M   'P 1'
#
loop_
_entity.id
_entity.type
_entity.pdbx_description
1 polymer ?
#
loop_
_entity_poly.entity_id
_entity_poly.type
_entity_poly.pdbx_seq_one_letter_code
_entity_poly.pdbx_strand_id
1 'polypeptide(L)'
;MAHNVEVVGLGTDAKIKLVHRHLIGVHTAAAAEAIGLATKAGLAPRDVFDIIKNAAGSSWSFKDRVPQMLNEDWAPRSSLDAAVDNMGTVIAAARGIQFPLPVASVVEQLYIAGAAQGYGSEDDAALVKLFLQDGHVTSKIEQTAHDGAQLTPVTTPVEIAKVGFIGLGAMGQGMAASLARGGFDVHGYDVWKPSIDKFVSTNAKATAAESPAMAAKDADILLLMVQNAAQAEDVLFGSGKAAAALPDGAVVILASTVPPSFARKLKGMLGDLGRNIGMLDCPVSGGVVRAANGTLMIICSGDEPMVEKAHSAILSMTGTPTNLCRVKGGVGAASSVKMINQLLAGVHIAAAAEAMALAARLGLDTREVFDLACKGPAWSWMLENRGPQMLEADWTPHSALAIFVKDLGIVLDEAKNLGYFAPISSASHNLYLAGASKGWAKESDAGVVRLWDVSVSANASPKASKPQKETETVPIKPLPAKKTLAALPEEYSTDVLDDNRRYVDSGGAPVLVVLDDDPTGTQTCHDIDVLTVWDIETTRAQFERESRGFFILTNSRALPSTEAKALILEICQNIKEAAKQAGKTFEIVLRGDSTLRGHLPEEPLAAEEALGKFDGWILAPFFMQGGRYTIDDVHYVQEGETLVPASQTPFAQDATFGYKNSNLREYILEKCGSRFDSSSFLSVTLEDIRTGGPDGVKAKLLSRPIGQGTAVVIVNAVAESDMHVFVAGLLKAQEAGRRYLYRTAAAFVSSRLGIRGIAPLSIDAVSPPASVTGSSSAPPAGGLILAGSYVPKTTAQLKRLREQRGSKLAVVELDVSDLIKSEESASQTIAAATATANAEVASGHDILVMTSRTLVKTSDALGSLQIGSKVAIALVQILQGIETRPRYIIAKGGITSSDAASKGLNMRRARILGQAAPGVPLWRCDEATSRHAGVPYVVFPGNVGTDDTLADIVEAWDV
;
A
#
# COMPACT_ATOMS: atom_id res chain seq x y z
N MET A 1 14.94 -42.27 22.70
CA MET A 1 14.23 -42.09 23.98
C MET A 1 14.68 -40.76 24.57
N ALA A 2 13.91 -39.69 24.38
CA ALA A 2 14.20 -38.37 24.92
C ALA A 2 13.16 -38.09 26.02
N HIS A 3 13.65 -37.77 27.21
CA HIS A 3 12.82 -37.49 28.38
C HIS A 3 11.92 -36.28 28.13
N ASN A 4 10.61 -36.52 28.04
CA ASN A 4 9.59 -35.52 28.33
C ASN A 4 9.70 -35.19 29.82
N VAL A 5 10.51 -34.18 30.15
CA VAL A 5 10.29 -33.42 31.38
C VAL A 5 9.06 -32.57 31.09
N GLU A 6 7.87 -33.09 31.43
CA GLU A 6 6.68 -32.26 31.53
C GLU A 6 7.01 -31.09 32.45
N VAL A 7 6.79 -29.86 31.98
CA VAL A 7 6.58 -28.73 32.88
C VAL A 7 5.23 -28.98 33.56
N VAL A 8 5.23 -29.88 34.55
CA VAL A 8 4.06 -30.24 35.35
C VAL A 8 3.65 -29.00 36.14
N GLY A 9 2.67 -28.24 35.64
CA GLY A 9 1.97 -27.22 36.42
C GLY A 9 1.61 -25.90 35.73
N LEU A 10 2.18 -25.56 34.57
CA LEU A 10 1.85 -24.29 33.87
C LEU A 10 0.85 -24.52 32.73
N GLY A 11 -0.31 -23.83 32.79
CA GLY A 11 -1.29 -23.80 31.71
C GLY A 11 -0.79 -23.13 30.43
N THR A 12 -1.46 -23.37 29.31
CA THR A 12 -1.10 -22.84 27.97
C THR A 12 -0.88 -21.33 27.97
N ASP A 13 -1.78 -20.55 28.58
CA ASP A 13 -1.66 -19.09 28.69
C ASP A 13 -0.39 -18.64 29.42
N ALA A 14 -0.01 -19.38 30.47
CA ALA A 14 1.20 -19.05 31.23
C ALA A 14 2.46 -19.30 30.39
N LYS A 15 2.47 -20.38 29.60
CA LYS A 15 3.57 -20.69 28.67
C LYS A 15 3.67 -19.66 27.54
N ILE A 16 2.55 -19.23 26.95
CA ILE A 16 2.52 -18.16 25.94
C ILE A 16 3.06 -16.85 26.53
N LYS A 17 2.68 -16.51 27.77
CA LYS A 17 3.21 -15.34 28.48
C LYS A 17 4.74 -15.38 28.65
N LEU A 18 5.34 -16.57 28.86
CA LEU A 18 6.81 -16.69 28.92
C LEU A 18 7.46 -16.27 27.60
N VAL A 19 6.93 -16.74 26.47
CA VAL A 19 7.47 -16.40 25.14
C VAL A 19 7.30 -14.90 24.85
N HIS A 20 6.17 -14.31 25.23
CA HIS A 20 5.95 -12.86 25.10
C HIS A 20 6.90 -12.05 25.98
N ARG A 21 7.08 -12.43 27.25
CA ARG A 21 8.01 -11.75 28.18
C ARG A 21 9.45 -11.80 27.67
N HIS A 22 9.87 -12.94 27.15
CA HIS A 22 11.17 -13.11 26.49
C HIS A 22 11.38 -12.09 25.37
N LEU A 23 10.45 -12.04 24.41
CA LEU A 23 10.55 -11.12 23.27
C LEU A 23 10.54 -9.65 23.72
N ILE A 24 9.62 -9.25 24.60
CA ILE A 24 9.51 -7.86 25.08
C ILE A 24 10.80 -7.44 25.80
N GLY A 25 11.30 -8.26 26.72
CA GLY A 25 12.52 -7.96 27.49
C GLY A 25 13.75 -7.83 26.60
N VAL A 26 13.93 -8.76 25.66
CA VAL A 26 15.06 -8.70 24.71
C VAL A 26 14.95 -7.49 23.78
N HIS A 27 13.75 -7.19 23.25
CA HIS A 27 13.55 -6.03 22.38
C HIS A 27 13.80 -4.69 23.09
N THR A 28 13.37 -4.56 24.35
CA THR A 28 13.62 -3.34 25.15
C THR A 28 15.10 -3.18 25.46
N ALA A 29 15.79 -4.25 25.85
CA ALA A 29 17.22 -4.21 26.11
C ALA A 29 18.05 -3.94 24.84
N ALA A 30 17.64 -4.50 23.69
CA ALA A 30 18.27 -4.22 22.40
C ALA A 30 18.10 -2.74 22.01
N ALA A 31 16.94 -2.13 22.26
CA ALA A 31 16.72 -0.70 22.05
C ALA A 31 17.65 0.17 22.93
N ALA A 32 17.83 -0.21 24.20
CA ALA A 32 18.76 0.46 25.11
C ALA A 32 20.22 0.39 24.63
N GLU A 33 20.71 -0.79 24.23
CA GLU A 33 22.05 -0.97 23.65
C GLU A 33 22.21 -0.18 22.34
N ALA A 34 21.19 -0.19 21.48
CA ALA A 34 21.20 0.56 20.23
C ALA A 34 21.32 2.08 20.44
N ILE A 35 20.54 2.64 21.37
CA ILE A 35 20.57 4.08 21.67
C ILE A 35 21.88 4.47 22.37
N GLY A 36 22.38 3.66 23.29
CA GLY A 36 23.68 3.90 23.92
C GLY A 36 24.82 3.92 22.89
N LEU A 37 24.83 2.96 21.95
CA LEU A 37 25.83 2.92 20.88
C LEU A 37 25.69 4.11 19.92
N ALA A 38 24.47 4.52 19.59
CA ALA A 38 24.21 5.69 18.77
C ALA A 38 24.79 6.98 19.40
N THR A 39 24.52 7.21 20.69
CA THR A 39 25.08 8.34 21.45
C THR A 39 26.60 8.27 21.47
N LYS A 40 27.17 7.08 21.75
CA LYS A 40 28.62 6.89 21.81
C LYS A 40 29.31 7.10 20.45
N ALA A 41 28.60 6.80 19.35
CA ALA A 41 29.05 7.05 17.99
C ALA A 41 28.90 8.51 17.54
N GLY A 42 28.41 9.40 18.42
CA GLY A 42 28.23 10.84 18.14
C GLY A 42 27.03 11.15 17.25
N LEU A 43 26.07 10.23 17.13
CA LEU A 43 24.83 10.47 16.40
C LEU A 43 23.80 11.17 17.29
N ALA A 44 22.92 11.97 16.70
CA ALA A 44 21.74 12.48 17.37
C ALA A 44 20.74 11.33 17.59
N PRO A 45 20.45 10.92 18.85
CA PRO A 45 19.63 9.72 19.10
C PRO A 45 18.19 9.86 18.58
N ARG A 46 17.66 11.09 18.51
CA ARG A 46 16.33 11.36 17.96
C ARG A 46 16.27 11.13 16.44
N ASP A 47 17.28 11.56 15.69
CA ASP A 47 17.37 11.28 14.24
C ASP A 47 17.47 9.77 13.99
N VAL A 48 18.25 9.06 14.81
CA VAL A 48 18.35 7.59 14.76
C VAL A 48 16.99 6.94 15.01
N PHE A 49 16.25 7.40 16.01
CA PHE A 49 14.89 6.92 16.28
C PHE A 49 13.95 7.16 15.10
N ASP A 50 13.93 8.38 14.55
CA ASP A 50 13.02 8.77 13.48
C ASP A 50 13.24 7.99 12.19
N ILE A 51 14.50 7.62 11.91
CA ILE A 51 14.87 6.76 10.78
C ILE A 51 14.51 5.30 11.08
N ILE A 52 14.94 4.75 12.22
CA ILE A 52 14.85 3.31 12.50
C ILE A 52 13.41 2.86 12.80
N LYS A 53 12.54 3.73 13.32
CA LYS A 53 11.13 3.37 13.60
C LYS A 53 10.38 2.86 12.37
N ASN A 54 10.85 3.21 11.17
CA ASN A 54 10.31 2.78 9.88
C ASN A 54 11.25 1.85 9.09
N ALA A 55 12.31 1.33 9.72
CA ALA A 55 13.32 0.48 9.11
C ALA A 55 13.26 -0.96 9.67
N ALA A 56 14.15 -1.83 9.18
CA ALA A 56 14.15 -3.25 9.50
C ALA A 56 14.49 -3.56 10.98
N GLY A 57 15.17 -2.65 11.67
CA GLY A 57 15.44 -2.71 13.10
C GLY A 57 14.25 -2.34 13.99
N SER A 58 13.09 -1.99 13.42
CA SER A 58 11.93 -1.54 14.18
C SER A 58 11.28 -2.66 15.00
N SER A 59 10.83 -2.32 16.21
CA SER A 59 10.02 -3.17 17.09
C SER A 59 9.02 -2.34 17.88
N TRP A 60 8.06 -3.00 18.52
CA TRP A 60 7.14 -2.30 19.41
C TRP A 60 7.92 -1.64 20.54
N SER A 61 8.84 -2.36 21.20
CA SER A 61 9.68 -1.77 22.25
C SER A 61 10.52 -0.61 21.75
N PHE A 62 11.05 -0.64 20.52
CA PHE A 62 11.79 0.51 19.98
C PHE A 62 10.89 1.73 19.81
N LYS A 63 9.68 1.55 19.26
CA LYS A 63 8.70 2.65 19.08
C LYS A 63 8.15 3.17 20.40
N ASP A 64 7.94 2.26 21.35
CA ASP A 64 7.27 2.57 22.59
C ASP A 64 8.22 3.05 23.68
N ARG A 65 9.46 2.52 23.80
CA ARG A 65 10.41 2.79 24.90
C ARG A 65 11.48 3.83 24.60
N VAL A 66 11.92 3.95 23.35
CA VAL A 66 12.95 4.93 22.99
C VAL A 66 12.50 6.38 23.25
N PRO A 67 11.24 6.79 22.99
CA PRO A 67 10.80 8.15 23.33
C PRO A 67 11.03 8.53 24.81
N GLN A 68 10.89 7.59 25.74
CA GLN A 68 11.12 7.76 27.18
C GLN A 68 12.61 7.92 27.44
N MET A 69 13.45 7.08 26.83
CA MET A 69 14.91 7.21 26.89
C MET A 69 15.35 8.60 26.43
N LEU A 70 14.81 9.07 25.30
CA LEU A 70 15.13 10.37 24.70
C LEU A 70 14.65 11.55 25.55
N ASN A 71 13.52 11.40 26.24
CA ASN A 71 12.94 12.43 27.10
C ASN A 71 13.43 12.33 28.55
N GLU A 72 14.23 11.31 28.86
CA GLU A 72 14.67 10.96 30.21
C GLU A 72 13.49 10.84 31.20
N ASP A 73 12.37 10.29 30.71
CA ASP A 73 11.15 10.01 31.48
C ASP A 73 11.26 8.63 32.14
N TRP A 74 11.62 8.62 33.42
CA TRP A 74 11.86 7.41 34.21
C TRP A 74 10.65 6.99 35.05
N ALA A 75 9.49 7.64 34.89
CA ALA A 75 8.29 7.28 35.63
C ALA A 75 7.82 5.87 35.22
N PRO A 76 7.71 4.91 36.16
CA PRO A 76 7.55 3.50 35.83
C PRO A 76 6.15 3.20 35.29
N ARG A 77 6.09 2.77 34.02
CA ARG A 77 4.91 2.12 33.41
C ARG A 77 5.00 0.62 33.58
N SER A 78 6.22 0.11 33.43
CA SER A 78 6.67 -1.20 33.89
C SER A 78 8.04 -0.99 34.51
N SER A 79 8.23 -1.31 35.79
CA SER A 79 9.50 -1.05 36.45
C SER A 79 10.61 -1.97 35.95
N LEU A 80 11.86 -1.52 36.11
CA LEU A 80 13.04 -2.33 35.81
C LEU A 80 13.09 -3.57 36.71
N ASP A 81 12.69 -3.48 37.98
CA ASP A 81 12.52 -4.64 38.86
C ASP A 81 11.47 -5.64 38.33
N ALA A 82 10.36 -5.16 37.75
CA ALA A 82 9.39 -6.04 37.11
C ALA A 82 9.98 -6.72 35.87
N ALA A 83 10.89 -6.05 35.14
CA ALA A 83 11.63 -6.66 34.04
C ALA A 83 12.62 -7.74 34.54
N VAL A 84 13.29 -7.53 35.67
CA VAL A 84 14.11 -8.55 36.36
C VAL A 84 13.25 -9.78 36.67
N ASP A 85 12.09 -9.61 37.31
CA ASP A 85 11.20 -10.72 37.65
C ASP A 85 10.67 -11.46 36.42
N ASN A 86 10.28 -10.72 35.38
CA ASN A 86 9.77 -11.30 34.14
C ASN A 86 10.83 -12.14 33.44
N MET A 87 12.04 -11.60 33.26
CA MET A 87 13.15 -12.33 32.63
C MET A 87 13.63 -13.49 33.50
N GLY A 88 13.68 -13.31 34.82
CA GLY A 88 14.01 -14.38 35.77
C GLY A 88 13.03 -15.55 35.68
N THR A 89 11.74 -15.27 35.49
CA THR A 89 10.73 -16.31 35.27
C THR A 89 10.97 -17.07 33.96
N VAL A 90 11.31 -16.38 32.87
CA VAL A 90 11.64 -16.99 31.57
C VAL A 90 12.85 -17.92 31.71
N ILE A 91 13.94 -17.43 32.30
CA ILE A 91 15.18 -18.19 32.46
C ILE A 91 14.99 -19.37 33.42
N ALA A 92 14.26 -19.19 34.52
CA ALA A 92 13.94 -20.27 35.44
C ALA A 92 13.13 -21.39 34.76
N ALA A 93 12.11 -21.01 33.96
CA ALA A 93 11.31 -21.99 33.21
C ALA A 93 12.16 -22.75 32.18
N ALA A 94 12.99 -22.05 31.41
CA ALA A 94 13.88 -22.66 30.43
C ALA A 94 14.92 -23.59 31.08
N ARG A 95 15.49 -23.18 32.23
CA ARG A 95 16.40 -24.01 33.03
C ARG A 95 15.72 -25.29 33.52
N GLY A 96 14.45 -25.21 33.93
CA GLY A 96 13.66 -26.36 34.37
C GLY A 96 13.49 -27.44 33.30
N ILE A 97 13.52 -27.07 32.02
CA ILE A 97 13.45 -27.99 30.87
C ILE A 97 14.80 -28.20 30.17
N GLN A 98 15.89 -27.75 30.78
CA GLN A 98 17.26 -27.80 30.23
C GLN A 98 17.36 -27.21 28.82
N PHE A 99 16.66 -26.10 28.57
CA PHE A 99 16.61 -25.43 27.28
C PHE A 99 17.43 -24.13 27.31
N PRO A 100 18.49 -23.99 26.50
CA PRO A 100 19.35 -22.82 26.54
C PRO A 100 18.70 -21.62 25.85
N LEU A 101 18.78 -20.45 26.48
CA LEU A 101 18.38 -19.15 25.90
C LEU A 101 19.53 -18.13 26.03
N PRO A 102 20.61 -18.25 25.23
CA PRO A 102 21.79 -17.39 25.34
C PRO A 102 21.53 -15.88 25.33
N VAL A 103 20.68 -15.37 24.43
CA VAL A 103 20.38 -13.93 24.33
C VAL A 103 19.54 -13.49 25.54
N ALA A 104 18.48 -14.23 25.86
CA ALA A 104 17.66 -13.97 27.05
C ALA A 104 18.47 -13.93 28.35
N SER A 105 19.45 -14.83 28.48
CA SER A 105 20.28 -14.94 29.69
C SER A 105 21.16 -13.71 29.87
N VAL A 106 21.75 -13.19 28.78
CA VAL A 106 22.51 -11.93 28.83
C VAL A 106 21.60 -10.77 29.22
N VAL A 107 20.40 -10.72 28.65
CA VAL A 107 19.42 -9.66 28.93
C VAL A 107 18.95 -9.68 30.39
N GLU A 108 18.68 -10.85 30.98
CA GLU A 108 18.37 -10.99 32.41
C GLU A 108 19.49 -10.37 33.27
N GLN A 109 20.76 -10.68 32.98
CA GLN A 109 21.88 -10.15 33.73
C GLN A 109 22.02 -8.63 33.60
N LEU A 110 21.67 -8.05 32.45
CA LEU A 110 21.66 -6.60 32.28
C LEU A 110 20.57 -5.93 33.12
N TYR A 111 19.37 -6.49 33.16
CA TYR A 111 18.32 -6.00 34.05
C TYR A 111 18.73 -6.07 35.53
N ILE A 112 19.35 -7.19 35.96
CA ILE A 112 19.90 -7.31 37.31
C ILE A 112 20.97 -6.24 37.59
N ALA A 113 21.87 -6.01 36.63
CA ALA A 113 22.90 -4.98 36.75
C ALA A 113 22.30 -3.57 36.86
N GLY A 114 21.25 -3.27 36.10
CA GLY A 114 20.52 -2.00 36.17
C GLY A 114 19.86 -1.79 37.53
N ALA A 115 19.17 -2.80 38.04
CA ALA A 115 18.56 -2.77 39.36
C ALA A 115 19.62 -2.57 40.46
N ALA A 116 20.76 -3.26 40.36
CA ALA A 116 21.88 -3.12 41.31
C ALA A 116 22.53 -1.72 41.29
N GLN A 117 22.40 -0.96 40.21
CA GLN A 117 22.83 0.45 40.14
C GLN A 117 21.78 1.43 40.70
N GLY A 118 20.66 0.93 41.20
CA GLY A 118 19.60 1.73 41.83
C GLY A 118 18.47 2.14 40.89
N TYR A 119 18.41 1.59 39.67
CA TYR A 119 17.36 1.91 38.68
C TYR A 119 16.11 1.03 38.81
N GLY A 120 16.04 0.14 39.82
CA GLY A 120 14.98 -0.87 39.95
C GLY A 120 13.56 -0.31 39.96
N SER A 121 13.34 0.81 40.65
CA SER A 121 12.03 1.47 40.76
C SER A 121 11.66 2.35 39.55
N GLU A 122 12.61 2.59 38.64
CA GLU A 122 12.38 3.37 37.42
C GLU A 122 11.74 2.50 36.32
N ASP A 123 11.25 3.13 35.25
CA ASP A 123 10.74 2.41 34.06
C ASP A 123 11.82 1.48 33.45
N ASP A 124 11.40 0.38 32.84
CA ASP A 124 12.31 -0.58 32.19
C ASP A 124 13.18 0.05 31.08
N ALA A 125 12.76 1.19 30.51
CA ALA A 125 13.55 2.01 29.60
C ALA A 125 14.81 2.63 30.25
N ALA A 126 14.84 2.78 31.58
CA ALA A 126 16.01 3.26 32.33
C ALA A 126 17.24 2.36 32.18
N LEU A 127 17.06 1.12 31.68
CA LEU A 127 18.17 0.24 31.34
C LEU A 127 19.20 0.91 30.39
N VAL A 128 18.77 1.88 29.56
CA VAL A 128 19.68 2.68 28.70
C VAL A 128 20.81 3.34 29.48
N LYS A 129 20.61 3.69 30.76
CA LYS A 129 21.62 4.32 31.62
C LYS A 129 22.87 3.48 31.78
N LEU A 130 22.76 2.14 31.73
CA LEU A 130 23.91 1.23 31.76
C LEU A 130 24.85 1.40 30.57
N PHE A 131 24.33 1.93 29.47
CA PHE A 131 25.04 2.09 28.21
C PHE A 131 25.54 3.51 27.96
N LEU A 132 25.30 4.44 28.89
CA LEU A 132 25.65 5.85 28.77
C LEU A 132 26.77 6.19 29.75
N GLN A 133 27.79 6.94 29.31
CA GLN A 133 28.94 7.28 30.16
C GLN A 133 28.57 8.21 31.32
N ASP A 134 27.65 9.15 31.11
CA ASP A 134 27.19 10.12 32.12
C ASP A 134 25.75 9.84 32.58
N GLY A 135 25.16 8.69 32.22
CA GLY A 135 23.76 8.34 32.54
C GLY A 135 22.69 9.14 31.79
N HIS A 136 23.06 10.13 30.96
CA HIS A 136 22.15 10.98 30.20
C HIS A 136 22.22 10.69 28.70
N VAL A 137 21.06 10.67 28.04
CA VAL A 137 20.96 10.49 26.58
C VAL A 137 21.25 11.82 25.87
N THR A 138 21.07 12.94 26.58
CA THR A 138 21.20 14.30 26.04
C THR A 138 22.59 14.91 26.27
N SER A 139 23.61 14.45 25.55
CA SER A 139 24.81 15.29 25.38
C SER A 139 24.49 16.42 24.40
N LYS A 140 24.50 17.68 24.88
CA LYS A 140 24.28 18.95 24.15
C LYS A 140 24.62 18.90 22.65
N ILE A 141 23.65 18.54 21.81
CA ILE A 141 23.62 18.85 20.39
C ILE A 141 22.30 19.56 20.17
N GLU A 142 22.39 20.86 19.85
CA GLU A 142 21.25 21.75 19.70
C GLU A 142 20.20 21.18 18.74
N GLN A 143 18.94 21.24 19.18
CA GLN A 143 17.79 21.04 18.31
C GLN A 143 17.90 22.01 17.13
N THR A 144 18.08 21.46 15.94
CA THR A 144 17.76 22.19 14.72
C THR A 144 16.60 21.47 14.07
N ALA A 145 15.51 22.20 13.88
CA ALA A 145 14.30 21.71 13.24
C ALA A 145 14.66 20.92 11.97
N HIS A 146 13.93 19.84 11.73
CA HIS A 146 13.85 19.29 10.38
C HIS A 146 13.23 20.39 9.51
N ASP A 147 14.08 21.19 8.87
CA ASP A 147 13.66 21.96 7.71
C ASP A 147 13.21 20.94 6.66
N GLY A 148 11.90 20.69 6.65
CA GLY A 148 11.17 20.23 5.49
C GLY A 148 11.15 21.31 4.42
N ALA A 149 12.31 21.92 4.14
CA ALA A 149 12.50 22.70 2.95
C ALA A 149 12.22 21.75 1.80
N GLN A 150 11.04 21.92 1.20
CA GLN A 150 10.83 21.55 -0.18
C GLN A 150 11.96 22.17 -0.97
N LEU A 151 12.99 21.38 -1.27
CA LEU A 151 13.89 21.69 -2.35
C LEU A 151 13.04 21.57 -3.60
N THR A 152 12.41 22.67 -4.00
CA THR A 152 12.29 22.98 -5.42
C THR A 152 13.65 22.68 -6.03
N PRO A 153 13.77 21.85 -7.07
CA PRO A 153 15.05 21.61 -7.71
C PRO A 153 15.59 22.96 -8.22
N VAL A 154 16.55 23.55 -7.51
CA VAL A 154 17.19 24.83 -7.87
C VAL A 154 18.37 24.60 -8.82
N THR A 155 18.54 23.38 -9.32
CA THR A 155 19.54 23.08 -10.34
C THR A 155 18.85 22.45 -11.54
N THR A 156 18.91 23.17 -12.66
CA THR A 156 18.90 22.55 -13.99
C THR A 156 19.88 21.37 -13.98
N PRO A 157 19.56 20.24 -14.62
CA PRO A 157 20.44 19.09 -14.59
C PRO A 157 21.83 19.52 -15.09
N VAL A 158 22.85 19.37 -14.25
CA VAL A 158 24.11 18.87 -14.81
C VAL A 158 23.70 17.50 -15.35
N GLU A 159 23.58 17.38 -16.66
CA GLU A 159 23.19 16.13 -17.32
C GLU A 159 24.08 15.01 -16.79
N ILE A 160 23.57 14.17 -15.88
CA ILE A 160 24.23 12.93 -15.49
C ILE A 160 24.17 12.06 -16.73
N ALA A 161 25.24 12.07 -17.51
CA ALA A 161 25.31 11.37 -18.78
C ALA A 161 25.42 9.86 -18.56
N LYS A 162 26.16 9.45 -17.51
CA LYS A 162 26.44 8.03 -17.22
C LYS A 162 26.52 7.74 -15.72
N VAL A 163 25.89 6.63 -15.32
CA VAL A 163 26.02 6.04 -13.98
C VAL A 163 26.77 4.71 -14.07
N GLY A 164 27.93 4.61 -13.43
CA GLY A 164 28.60 3.34 -13.20
C GLY A 164 27.93 2.62 -12.03
N PHE A 165 27.67 1.33 -12.15
CA PHE A 165 27.08 0.53 -11.07
C PHE A 165 27.87 -0.76 -10.86
N ILE A 166 28.42 -0.94 -9.66
CA ILE A 166 29.25 -2.10 -9.33
C ILE A 166 28.60 -2.91 -8.20
N GLY A 167 28.31 -4.17 -8.50
CA GLY A 167 27.67 -5.14 -7.60
C GLY A 167 26.21 -5.38 -7.95
N LEU A 168 25.93 -6.23 -8.93
CA LEU A 168 24.58 -6.62 -9.39
C LEU A 168 24.09 -7.89 -8.65
N GLY A 169 24.32 -7.94 -7.34
CA GLY A 169 23.77 -8.98 -6.47
C GLY A 169 22.27 -8.83 -6.24
N ALA A 170 21.72 -9.51 -5.22
CA ALA A 170 20.28 -9.53 -4.94
C ALA A 170 19.65 -8.13 -4.82
N MET A 171 20.28 -7.22 -4.08
CA MET A 171 19.84 -5.82 -3.96
C MET A 171 20.24 -4.98 -5.18
N GLY A 172 21.50 -5.12 -5.61
CA GLY A 172 22.09 -4.29 -6.64
C GLY A 172 21.40 -4.42 -7.99
N GLN A 173 20.86 -5.60 -8.32
CA GLN A 173 20.04 -5.76 -9.51
C GLN A 173 18.81 -4.85 -9.52
N GLY A 174 18.05 -4.82 -8.42
CA GLY A 174 16.88 -3.97 -8.31
C GLY A 174 17.23 -2.49 -8.35
N MET A 175 18.31 -2.10 -7.68
CA MET A 175 18.81 -0.72 -7.65
C MET A 175 19.27 -0.23 -9.03
N ALA A 176 20.12 -1.00 -9.71
CA ALA A 176 20.59 -0.68 -11.05
C ALA A 176 19.44 -0.64 -12.06
N ALA A 177 18.47 -1.56 -11.95
CA ALA A 177 17.26 -1.54 -12.77
C ALA A 177 16.39 -0.30 -12.48
N SER A 178 16.31 0.14 -11.22
CA SER A 178 15.58 1.36 -10.85
C SER A 178 16.21 2.61 -11.45
N LEU A 179 17.55 2.70 -11.45
CA LEU A 179 18.28 3.76 -12.16
C LEU A 179 18.03 3.70 -13.68
N ALA A 180 18.10 2.52 -14.29
CA ALA A 180 17.84 2.36 -15.72
C ALA A 180 16.39 2.75 -16.09
N ARG A 181 15.39 2.40 -15.25
CA ARG A 181 13.99 2.84 -15.42
C ARG A 181 13.82 4.35 -15.20
N GLY A 182 14.62 4.94 -14.33
CA GLY A 182 14.72 6.40 -14.13
C GLY A 182 15.35 7.16 -15.30
N GLY A 183 15.84 6.45 -16.33
CA GLY A 183 16.32 7.02 -17.59
C GLY A 183 17.84 7.17 -17.73
N PHE A 184 18.61 6.85 -16.67
CA PHE A 184 20.07 6.92 -16.65
C PHE A 184 20.71 5.84 -17.55
N ASP A 185 21.80 6.16 -18.25
CA ASP A 185 22.65 5.14 -18.88
C ASP A 185 23.51 4.45 -17.81
N VAL A 186 23.16 3.21 -17.47
CA VAL A 186 23.74 2.48 -16.35
C VAL A 186 24.74 1.43 -16.86
N HIS A 187 26.01 1.61 -16.55
CA HIS A 187 27.07 0.68 -16.92
C HIS A 187 27.33 -0.26 -15.74
N GLY A 188 26.74 -1.44 -15.83
CA GLY A 188 26.69 -2.42 -14.75
C GLY A 188 27.84 -3.42 -14.81
N TYR A 189 28.50 -3.65 -13.68
CA TYR A 189 29.48 -4.71 -13.49
C TYR A 189 29.15 -5.58 -12.27
N ASP A 190 29.38 -6.88 -12.39
CA ASP A 190 29.43 -7.83 -11.29
C ASP A 190 30.47 -8.92 -11.59
N VAL A 191 31.06 -9.50 -10.54
CA VAL A 191 32.01 -10.62 -10.70
C VAL A 191 31.32 -11.87 -11.28
N TRP A 192 30.00 -11.98 -11.12
CA TRP A 192 29.18 -13.05 -11.65
C TRP A 192 28.54 -12.65 -12.99
N LYS A 193 29.11 -13.14 -14.09
CA LYS A 193 28.68 -12.80 -15.47
C LYS A 193 27.16 -12.95 -15.70
N PRO A 194 26.47 -14.01 -15.22
CA PRO A 194 25.03 -14.14 -15.37
C PRO A 194 24.22 -12.98 -14.75
N SER A 195 24.73 -12.33 -13.70
CA SER A 195 24.08 -11.13 -13.14
C SER A 195 24.15 -9.96 -14.10
N ILE A 196 25.27 -9.78 -14.82
CA ILE A 196 25.42 -8.75 -15.86
C ILE A 196 24.48 -9.07 -17.03
N ASP A 197 24.46 -10.32 -17.49
CA ASP A 197 23.62 -10.74 -18.63
C ASP A 197 22.13 -10.51 -18.32
N LYS A 198 21.71 -10.89 -17.11
CA LYS A 198 20.36 -10.60 -16.62
C LYS A 198 20.08 -9.09 -16.63
N PHE A 199 21.00 -8.29 -16.08
CA PHE A 199 20.82 -6.84 -16.00
C PHE A 199 20.62 -6.21 -17.39
N VAL A 200 21.48 -6.54 -18.35
CA VAL A 200 21.44 -5.99 -19.70
C VAL A 200 20.22 -6.50 -20.48
N SER A 201 19.90 -7.79 -20.37
CA SER A 201 18.76 -8.37 -21.10
C SER A 201 17.40 -7.81 -20.69
N THR A 202 17.26 -7.32 -19.45
CA THR A 202 15.98 -6.84 -18.92
C THR A 202 15.83 -5.31 -18.88
N ASN A 203 16.87 -4.54 -19.23
CA ASN A 203 16.86 -3.08 -19.09
C ASN A 203 17.45 -2.39 -20.33
N ALA A 204 16.64 -1.58 -21.02
CA ALA A 204 17.04 -0.94 -22.29
C ALA A 204 18.17 0.10 -22.17
N LYS A 205 18.38 0.66 -20.97
CA LYS A 205 19.43 1.65 -20.65
C LYS A 205 20.60 1.03 -19.87
N ALA A 206 20.75 -0.30 -19.92
CA ALA A 206 21.82 -1.01 -19.25
C ALA A 206 22.92 -1.42 -20.23
N THR A 207 24.16 -1.07 -19.89
CA THR A 207 25.36 -1.46 -20.64
C THR A 207 26.18 -2.43 -19.78
N ALA A 208 26.63 -3.54 -20.37
CA ALA A 208 27.57 -4.44 -19.70
C ALA A 208 28.95 -3.79 -19.64
N ALA A 209 29.48 -3.59 -18.44
CA ALA A 209 30.90 -3.29 -18.26
C ALA A 209 31.68 -4.60 -18.10
N GLU A 210 32.87 -4.67 -18.72
CA GLU A 210 33.76 -5.84 -18.62
C GLU A 210 34.64 -5.83 -17.37
N SER A 211 34.73 -4.69 -16.69
CA SER A 211 35.50 -4.51 -15.45
C SER A 211 34.96 -3.33 -14.63
N PRO A 212 35.31 -3.24 -13.32
CA PRO A 212 35.00 -2.07 -12.50
C PRO A 212 35.48 -0.74 -13.10
N ALA A 213 36.69 -0.71 -13.66
CA ALA A 213 37.23 0.46 -14.35
C ALA A 213 36.38 0.88 -15.55
N MET A 214 35.86 -0.06 -16.33
CA MET A 214 35.01 0.25 -17.48
C MET A 214 33.62 0.76 -17.05
N ALA A 215 33.08 0.28 -15.93
CA ALA A 215 31.85 0.82 -15.35
C ALA A 215 32.05 2.27 -14.88
N ALA A 216 33.20 2.57 -14.29
CA ALA A 216 33.54 3.90 -13.77
C ALA A 216 34.00 4.91 -14.83
N LYS A 217 34.54 4.44 -15.96
CA LYS A 217 35.03 5.30 -17.04
C LYS A 217 33.93 6.25 -17.53
N ASP A 218 34.21 7.54 -17.56
CA ASP A 218 33.28 8.60 -17.99
C ASP A 218 31.97 8.67 -17.17
N ALA A 219 31.91 8.05 -15.98
CA ALA A 219 30.72 8.08 -15.13
C ALA A 219 30.71 9.32 -14.22
N ASP A 220 29.62 10.08 -14.27
CA ASP A 220 29.39 11.21 -13.36
C ASP A 220 29.15 10.76 -11.92
N ILE A 221 28.53 9.58 -11.80
CA ILE A 221 28.20 8.90 -10.56
C ILE A 221 28.66 7.45 -10.65
N LEU A 222 29.35 6.96 -9.63
CA LEU A 222 29.67 5.55 -9.46
C LEU A 222 29.03 5.01 -8.17
N LEU A 223 28.10 4.08 -8.32
CA LEU A 223 27.41 3.46 -7.19
C LEU A 223 28.01 2.08 -6.88
N LEU A 224 28.34 1.87 -5.59
CA LEU A 224 28.91 0.63 -5.08
C LEU A 224 27.92 -0.11 -4.17
N MET A 225 27.45 -1.27 -4.64
CA MET A 225 26.56 -2.18 -3.91
C MET A 225 27.18 -3.59 -3.80
N VAL A 226 28.30 -3.66 -3.08
CA VAL A 226 29.09 -4.87 -2.84
C VAL A 226 28.88 -5.40 -1.42
N GLN A 227 29.42 -6.59 -1.12
CA GLN A 227 29.11 -7.28 0.12
C GLN A 227 29.79 -6.66 1.36
N ASN A 228 31.02 -6.16 1.22
CA ASN A 228 31.83 -5.70 2.36
C ASN A 228 32.86 -4.62 1.98
N ALA A 229 33.51 -4.06 3.00
CA ALA A 229 34.52 -3.01 2.86
C ALA A 229 35.72 -3.42 1.99
N ALA A 230 36.22 -4.66 2.15
CA ALA A 230 37.36 -5.13 1.36
C ALA A 230 37.06 -5.17 -0.14
N GLN A 231 35.84 -5.59 -0.52
CA GLN A 231 35.40 -5.55 -1.91
C GLN A 231 35.25 -4.11 -2.43
N ALA A 232 34.74 -3.18 -1.62
CA ALA A 232 34.63 -1.78 -2.03
C ALA A 232 36.02 -1.14 -2.25
N GLU A 233 36.98 -1.44 -1.38
CA GLU A 233 38.38 -0.98 -1.53
C GLU A 233 39.05 -1.61 -2.76
N ASP A 234 38.90 -2.93 -2.98
CA ASP A 234 39.49 -3.62 -4.13
C ASP A 234 38.92 -3.14 -5.47
N VAL A 235 37.60 -2.91 -5.52
CA VAL A 235 36.91 -2.34 -6.69
C VAL A 235 37.46 -0.96 -7.05
N LEU A 236 37.63 -0.08 -6.06
CA LEU A 236 38.06 1.29 -6.30
C LEU A 236 39.57 1.40 -6.54
N PHE A 237 40.40 0.79 -5.69
CA PHE A 237 41.85 1.03 -5.64
C PHE A 237 42.70 -0.22 -5.89
N GLY A 238 42.14 -1.41 -5.71
CA GLY A 238 42.84 -2.68 -5.92
C GLY A 238 42.76 -3.17 -7.36
N SER A 239 42.30 -4.41 -7.53
CA SER A 239 42.21 -5.07 -8.85
C SER A 239 41.25 -4.36 -9.80
N GLY A 240 40.20 -3.71 -9.27
CA GLY A 240 39.17 -3.06 -10.07
C GLY A 240 39.58 -1.71 -10.67
N LYS A 241 40.49 -0.99 -10.00
CA LYS A 241 41.01 0.34 -10.43
C LYS A 241 39.94 1.37 -10.83
N ALA A 242 38.71 1.25 -10.30
CA ALA A 242 37.60 2.11 -10.68
C ALA A 242 37.85 3.58 -10.34
N ALA A 243 38.50 3.88 -9.22
CA ALA A 243 38.80 5.25 -8.81
C ALA A 243 39.75 5.98 -9.77
N ALA A 244 40.70 5.24 -10.38
CA ALA A 244 41.61 5.79 -11.39
C ALA A 244 40.89 6.09 -12.72
N ALA A 245 39.82 5.35 -13.03
CA ALA A 245 39.06 5.48 -14.27
C ALA A 245 37.94 6.53 -14.23
N LEU A 246 37.50 6.94 -13.03
CA LEU A 246 36.51 8.01 -12.85
C LEU A 246 36.98 9.32 -13.51
N PRO A 247 36.08 10.17 -14.05
CA PRO A 247 36.41 11.53 -14.44
C PRO A 247 36.59 12.45 -13.23
N ASP A 248 37.20 13.62 -13.45
CA ASP A 248 37.31 14.66 -12.43
C ASP A 248 35.92 15.16 -12.02
N GLY A 249 35.71 15.46 -10.74
CA GLY A 249 34.40 15.91 -10.25
C GLY A 249 33.32 14.83 -10.13
N ALA A 250 33.64 13.55 -10.34
CA ALA A 250 32.70 12.45 -10.18
C ALA A 250 32.24 12.25 -8.73
N VAL A 251 31.08 11.61 -8.53
CA VAL A 251 30.54 11.27 -7.20
C VAL A 251 30.50 9.76 -7.00
N VAL A 252 31.14 9.26 -5.94
CA VAL A 252 31.04 7.86 -5.52
C VAL A 252 29.93 7.73 -4.48
N ILE A 253 28.92 6.91 -4.76
CA ILE A 253 27.86 6.56 -3.80
C ILE A 253 28.16 5.19 -3.21
N LEU A 254 28.47 5.13 -1.92
CA LEU A 254 28.63 3.88 -1.20
C LEU A 254 27.30 3.46 -0.59
N ALA A 255 26.66 2.45 -1.18
CA ALA A 255 25.36 1.93 -0.73
C ALA A 255 25.46 0.66 0.14
N SER A 256 26.69 0.13 0.27
CA SER A 256 26.99 -1.11 0.97
C SER A 256 27.01 -0.91 2.48
N THR A 257 26.64 -1.94 3.25
CA THR A 257 26.83 -1.90 4.71
C THR A 257 28.29 -2.17 5.05
N VAL A 258 28.99 -1.14 5.54
CA VAL A 258 30.42 -1.13 5.88
C VAL A 258 30.64 -0.50 7.26
N PRO A 259 31.82 -0.68 7.88
CA PRO A 259 32.20 0.08 9.06
C PRO A 259 32.19 1.60 8.80
N PRO A 260 31.66 2.43 9.71
CA PRO A 260 31.70 3.88 9.58
C PRO A 260 33.13 4.43 9.44
N SER A 261 34.08 3.83 10.16
CA SER A 261 35.51 4.11 10.08
C SER A 261 36.08 3.86 8.68
N PHE A 262 35.62 2.80 8.01
CA PHE A 262 35.99 2.52 6.62
C PHE A 262 35.42 3.56 5.64
N ALA A 263 34.15 3.95 5.78
CA ALA A 263 33.55 4.97 4.91
C ALA A 263 34.34 6.30 4.98
N ARG A 264 34.76 6.71 6.19
CA ARG A 264 35.63 7.88 6.41
C ARG A 264 37.01 7.73 5.75
N LYS A 265 37.65 6.56 5.91
CA LYS A 265 38.92 6.23 5.24
C LYS A 265 38.77 6.35 3.73
N LEU A 266 37.69 5.81 3.17
CA LEU A 266 37.44 5.80 1.73
C LEU A 266 37.25 7.21 1.16
N LYS A 267 36.55 8.11 1.88
CA LYS A 267 36.47 9.54 1.51
C LYS A 267 37.86 10.18 1.43
N GLY A 268 38.73 9.89 2.41
CA GLY A 268 40.12 10.37 2.40
C GLY A 268 40.90 9.88 1.18
N MET A 269 40.85 8.57 0.90
CA MET A 269 41.53 7.97 -0.25
C MET A 269 41.06 8.53 -1.60
N LEU A 270 39.76 8.84 -1.76
CA LEU A 270 39.23 9.50 -2.95
C LEU A 270 39.70 10.96 -3.06
N GLY A 271 39.81 11.66 -1.92
CA GLY A 271 40.31 13.03 -1.84
C GLY A 271 41.79 13.15 -2.21
N ASP A 272 42.63 12.19 -1.79
CA ASP A 272 44.07 12.15 -2.06
C ASP A 272 44.41 12.05 -3.56
N LEU A 273 43.44 11.70 -4.41
CA LEU A 273 43.60 11.71 -5.86
C LEU A 273 43.75 13.13 -6.43
N GLY A 274 43.29 14.17 -5.72
CA GLY A 274 43.42 15.57 -6.16
C GLY A 274 42.51 15.96 -7.33
N ARG A 275 41.48 15.15 -7.64
CA ARG A 275 40.61 15.26 -8.83
C ARG A 275 39.19 15.74 -8.53
N ASN A 276 38.97 16.26 -7.32
CA ASN A 276 37.66 16.70 -6.82
C ASN A 276 36.58 15.58 -6.87
N ILE A 277 36.95 14.33 -6.60
CA ILE A 277 36.00 13.22 -6.56
C ILE A 277 35.26 13.24 -5.22
N GLY A 278 33.96 13.44 -5.26
CA GLY A 278 33.08 13.46 -4.09
C GLY A 278 32.67 12.06 -3.64
N MET A 279 32.22 11.94 -2.38
CA MET A 279 31.67 10.70 -1.85
C MET A 279 30.40 10.95 -1.05
N LEU A 280 29.38 10.13 -1.31
CA LEU A 280 28.18 10.02 -0.51
C LEU A 280 28.14 8.64 0.17
N ASP A 281 27.87 8.64 1.47
CA ASP A 281 27.60 7.47 2.28
C ASP A 281 26.09 7.26 2.30
N CYS A 282 25.57 6.36 1.47
CA CYS A 282 24.14 6.17 1.29
C CYS A 282 23.69 4.70 1.48
N PRO A 283 23.94 4.04 2.63
CA PRO A 283 23.47 2.69 2.89
C PRO A 283 21.95 2.55 2.81
N VAL A 284 21.49 1.37 2.42
CA VAL A 284 20.08 1.14 2.08
C VAL A 284 19.34 0.20 3.05
N SER A 285 18.03 0.36 3.13
CA SER A 285 17.10 -0.48 3.88
C SER A 285 15.83 -0.74 3.07
N GLY A 286 15.21 -1.92 3.26
CA GLY A 286 13.96 -2.29 2.58
C GLY A 286 13.98 -3.62 1.81
N GLY A 287 15.14 -4.27 1.68
CA GLY A 287 15.27 -5.59 1.07
C GLY A 287 15.06 -5.60 -0.46
N VAL A 288 15.14 -6.81 -1.04
CA VAL A 288 15.17 -7.03 -2.50
C VAL A 288 13.91 -6.52 -3.18
N VAL A 289 12.76 -6.66 -2.53
CA VAL A 289 11.46 -6.20 -3.07
C VAL A 289 11.44 -4.68 -3.24
N ARG A 290 11.83 -3.91 -2.20
CA ARG A 290 11.85 -2.45 -2.30
C ARG A 290 12.95 -1.95 -3.25
N ALA A 291 14.08 -2.66 -3.33
CA ALA A 291 15.11 -2.41 -4.34
C ALA A 291 14.59 -2.58 -5.76
N ALA A 292 13.87 -3.67 -6.04
CA ALA A 292 13.30 -3.92 -7.35
C ALA A 292 12.26 -2.87 -7.74
N ASN A 293 11.45 -2.41 -6.78
CA ASN A 293 10.38 -1.43 -7.00
C ASN A 293 10.86 0.04 -6.99
N GLY A 294 12.15 0.32 -6.72
CA GLY A 294 12.64 1.70 -6.58
C GLY A 294 11.98 2.43 -5.41
N THR A 295 11.76 1.74 -4.29
CA THR A 295 11.10 2.28 -3.07
C THR A 295 11.97 2.09 -1.82
N LEU A 296 13.29 2.00 -2.00
CA LEU A 296 14.23 1.79 -0.89
C LEU A 296 14.23 2.99 0.05
N MET A 297 14.37 2.71 1.33
CA MET A 297 14.84 3.73 2.26
C MET A 297 16.35 3.85 2.07
N ILE A 298 16.81 5.04 1.68
CA ILE A 298 18.24 5.36 1.56
C ILE A 298 18.59 6.32 2.67
N ILE A 299 19.48 5.90 3.56
CA ILE A 299 20.02 6.75 4.63
C ILE A 299 21.27 7.38 4.04
N CYS A 300 21.29 8.69 3.82
CA CYS A 300 22.41 9.33 3.15
C CYS A 300 23.05 10.48 3.94
N SER A 301 24.39 10.48 3.97
CA SER A 301 25.22 11.56 4.50
C SER A 301 26.38 11.87 3.56
N GLY A 302 26.80 13.14 3.54
CA GLY A 302 27.81 13.65 2.62
C GLY A 302 27.70 15.15 2.45
N ASP A 303 28.56 15.72 1.61
CA ASP A 303 28.62 17.16 1.37
C ASP A 303 27.45 17.58 0.45
N GLU A 304 26.76 18.69 0.77
CA GLU A 304 25.52 19.11 0.10
C GLU A 304 25.63 19.18 -1.44
N PRO A 305 26.69 19.76 -2.03
CA PRO A 305 26.82 19.83 -3.49
C PRO A 305 26.87 18.45 -4.16
N MET A 306 27.39 17.44 -3.45
CA MET A 306 27.42 16.07 -3.95
C MET A 306 26.03 15.43 -3.87
N VAL A 307 25.27 15.73 -2.81
CA VAL A 307 23.89 15.24 -2.68
C VAL A 307 23.00 15.87 -3.73
N GLU A 308 23.11 17.18 -3.97
CA GLU A 308 22.39 17.88 -5.04
C GLU A 308 22.71 17.25 -6.40
N LYS A 309 24.00 17.02 -6.72
CA LYS A 309 24.42 16.34 -7.95
C LYS A 309 23.85 14.93 -8.07
N ALA A 310 23.78 14.16 -6.99
CA ALA A 310 23.29 12.79 -6.99
C ALA A 310 21.76 12.65 -6.78
N HIS A 311 21.06 13.75 -6.55
CA HIS A 311 19.69 13.73 -6.00
C HIS A 311 18.72 12.94 -6.89
N SER A 312 18.76 13.15 -8.21
CA SER A 312 17.88 12.47 -9.17
C SER A 312 18.16 10.96 -9.26
N ALA A 313 19.43 10.55 -9.18
CA ALA A 313 19.83 9.15 -9.16
C ALA A 313 19.36 8.46 -7.86
N ILE A 314 19.54 9.12 -6.71
CA ILE A 314 19.07 8.64 -5.41
C ILE A 314 17.53 8.53 -5.41
N LEU A 315 16.83 9.57 -5.87
CA LEU A 315 15.36 9.59 -5.90
C LEU A 315 14.78 8.48 -6.78
N SER A 316 15.46 8.10 -7.86
CA SER A 316 15.05 6.99 -8.71
C SER A 316 15.10 5.62 -8.01
N MET A 317 15.87 5.50 -6.93
CA MET A 317 15.93 4.29 -6.10
C MET A 317 15.02 4.36 -4.87
N THR A 318 14.61 5.55 -4.43
CA THR A 318 13.71 5.74 -3.27
C THR A 318 12.24 5.93 -3.65
N GLY A 319 11.96 6.38 -4.87
CA GLY A 319 10.63 6.60 -5.46
C GLY A 319 9.92 7.84 -4.93
N THR A 320 10.20 8.23 -3.68
CA THR A 320 9.70 9.43 -3.03
C THR A 320 10.82 10.12 -2.24
N PRO A 321 10.74 11.45 -2.03
CA PRO A 321 11.69 12.17 -1.17
C PRO A 321 11.62 11.71 0.29
N THR A 322 10.46 11.22 0.76
CA THR A 322 10.26 10.75 2.15
C THR A 322 11.07 9.50 2.49
N ASN A 323 11.48 8.73 1.48
CA ASN A 323 12.33 7.55 1.65
C ASN A 323 13.84 7.89 1.61
N LEU A 324 14.21 9.16 1.36
CA LEU A 324 15.60 9.63 1.46
C LEU A 324 15.81 10.26 2.85
N CYS A 325 16.47 9.52 3.74
CA CYS A 325 16.77 9.98 5.10
C CYS A 325 18.13 10.69 5.13
N ARG A 326 18.14 12.02 5.29
CA ARG A 326 19.38 12.81 5.41
C ARG A 326 19.94 12.71 6.83
N VAL A 327 21.23 12.39 6.96
CA VAL A 327 21.94 12.34 8.25
C VAL A 327 23.08 13.35 8.25
N LYS A 328 23.12 14.21 9.27
CA LYS A 328 24.21 15.18 9.48
C LYS A 328 25.46 14.48 10.02
N GLY A 329 26.63 15.12 9.91
CA GLY A 329 27.91 14.57 10.39
C GLY A 329 28.84 14.02 9.29
N GLY A 330 28.48 14.19 8.01
CA GLY A 330 29.32 13.83 6.87
C GLY A 330 29.41 12.32 6.62
N VAL A 331 30.34 11.92 5.75
CA VAL A 331 30.56 10.50 5.40
C VAL A 331 30.90 9.68 6.64
N GLY A 332 30.23 8.53 6.79
CA GLY A 332 30.32 7.66 7.96
C GLY A 332 29.11 7.78 8.88
N ALA A 333 28.41 8.92 8.90
CA ALA A 333 27.24 9.09 9.76
C ALA A 333 26.07 8.19 9.35
N ALA A 334 25.76 8.10 8.06
CA ALA A 334 24.72 7.20 7.55
C ALA A 334 25.09 5.73 7.77
N SER A 335 26.35 5.35 7.56
CA SER A 335 26.89 4.03 7.92
C SER A 335 26.74 3.73 9.41
N SER A 336 26.94 4.71 10.30
CA SER A 336 26.70 4.54 11.74
C SER A 336 25.21 4.27 12.02
N VAL A 337 24.27 5.05 11.46
CA VAL A 337 22.83 4.80 11.63
C VAL A 337 22.45 3.41 11.11
N LYS A 338 22.98 3.02 9.94
CA LYS A 338 22.74 1.68 9.38
C LYS A 338 23.29 0.57 10.28
N MET A 339 24.46 0.76 10.87
CA MET A 339 25.03 -0.17 11.84
C MET A 339 24.11 -0.37 13.06
N ILE A 340 23.55 0.72 13.61
CA ILE A 340 22.55 0.63 14.70
C ILE A 340 21.29 -0.13 14.24
N ASN A 341 20.81 0.12 13.02
CA ASN A 341 19.70 -0.65 12.46
C ASN A 341 20.01 -2.15 12.35
N GLN A 342 21.24 -2.51 11.92
CA GLN A 342 21.63 -3.92 11.79
C GLN A 342 21.87 -4.61 13.14
N LEU A 343 22.30 -3.87 14.17
CA LEU A 343 22.31 -4.34 15.56
C LEU A 343 20.92 -4.83 15.95
N LEU A 344 19.92 -3.95 15.85
CA LEU A 344 18.54 -4.27 16.22
C LEU A 344 17.98 -5.43 15.39
N ALA A 345 18.17 -5.38 14.06
CA ALA A 345 17.72 -6.43 13.17
C ALA A 345 18.31 -7.81 13.53
N GLY A 346 19.62 -7.89 13.75
CA GLY A 346 20.29 -9.14 14.07
C GLY A 346 19.88 -9.71 15.43
N VAL A 347 19.70 -8.84 16.42
CA VAL A 347 19.20 -9.24 17.74
C VAL A 347 17.74 -9.71 17.67
N HIS A 348 16.88 -9.00 16.93
CA HIS A 348 15.46 -9.37 16.81
C HIS A 348 15.25 -10.72 16.12
N ILE A 349 16.04 -11.06 15.08
CA ILE A 349 15.98 -12.39 14.45
C ILE A 349 16.43 -13.48 15.43
N ALA A 350 17.52 -13.26 16.16
CA ALA A 350 18.01 -14.21 17.16
C ALA A 350 17.01 -14.41 18.31
N ALA A 351 16.39 -13.32 18.79
CA ALA A 351 15.35 -13.35 19.81
C ALA A 351 14.11 -14.12 19.33
N ALA A 352 13.68 -13.90 18.07
CA ALA A 352 12.59 -14.64 17.45
C ALA A 352 12.90 -16.14 17.34
N ALA A 353 14.12 -16.51 16.95
CA ALA A 353 14.56 -17.89 16.89
C ALA A 353 14.51 -18.57 18.27
N GLU A 354 15.06 -17.92 19.32
CA GLU A 354 14.96 -18.40 20.71
C GLU A 354 13.50 -18.56 21.16
N ALA A 355 12.66 -17.57 20.85
CA ALA A 355 11.25 -17.54 21.23
C ALA A 355 10.45 -18.69 20.59
N MET A 356 10.59 -18.87 19.28
CA MET A 356 9.88 -19.93 18.54
C MET A 356 10.38 -21.31 18.92
N ALA A 357 11.68 -21.47 19.15
CA ALA A 357 12.25 -22.73 19.61
C ALA A 357 11.79 -23.06 21.05
N LEU A 358 11.72 -22.06 21.94
CA LEU A 358 11.16 -22.23 23.29
C LEU A 358 9.68 -22.61 23.24
N ALA A 359 8.88 -21.93 22.39
CA ALA A 359 7.47 -22.24 22.20
C ALA A 359 7.26 -23.69 21.76
N ALA A 360 8.03 -24.14 20.76
CA ALA A 360 8.02 -25.53 20.30
C ALA A 360 8.38 -26.51 21.44
N ARG A 361 9.43 -26.19 22.21
CA ARG A 361 9.87 -27.02 23.34
C ARG A 361 8.83 -27.12 24.45
N LEU A 362 8.06 -26.05 24.69
CA LEU A 362 6.98 -25.99 25.67
C LEU A 362 5.70 -26.73 25.21
N GLY A 363 5.67 -27.23 23.97
CA GLY A 363 4.54 -27.90 23.35
C GLY A 363 3.42 -26.95 22.94
N LEU A 364 3.74 -25.68 22.65
CA LEU A 364 2.78 -24.70 22.15
C LEU A 364 2.61 -24.82 20.63
N ASP A 365 1.46 -24.36 20.13
CA ASP A 365 1.29 -24.11 18.70
C ASP A 365 2.13 -22.88 18.31
N THR A 366 3.24 -23.13 17.60
CA THR A 366 4.19 -22.09 17.21
C THR A 366 3.57 -21.08 16.23
N ARG A 367 2.57 -21.47 15.44
CA ARG A 367 1.84 -20.55 14.55
C ARG A 367 0.96 -19.61 15.36
N GLU A 368 0.23 -20.14 16.35
CA GLU A 368 -0.57 -19.32 17.26
C GLU A 368 0.29 -18.34 18.06
N VAL A 369 1.42 -18.81 18.59
CA VAL A 369 2.37 -17.96 19.33
C VAL A 369 2.94 -16.86 18.44
N PHE A 370 3.30 -17.18 17.19
CA PHE A 370 3.74 -16.19 16.20
C PHE A 370 2.66 -15.13 15.93
N ASP A 371 1.43 -15.56 15.64
CA ASP A 371 0.31 -14.66 15.33
C ASP A 371 -0.03 -13.73 16.50
N LEU A 372 0.03 -14.25 17.73
CA LEU A 372 -0.19 -13.46 18.95
C LEU A 372 0.96 -12.47 19.20
N ALA A 373 2.21 -12.91 19.02
CA ALA A 373 3.37 -12.06 19.20
C ALA A 373 3.38 -10.90 18.19
N CYS A 374 2.98 -11.15 16.95
CA CYS A 374 2.89 -10.13 15.90
C CYS A 374 1.80 -9.07 16.13
N LYS A 375 0.79 -9.35 16.97
CA LYS A 375 -0.32 -8.42 17.25
C LYS A 375 -0.11 -7.55 18.50
N GLY A 376 0.99 -7.74 19.23
CA GLY A 376 1.18 -7.13 20.55
C GLY A 376 2.58 -6.61 20.82
N PRO A 377 2.90 -6.30 22.09
CA PRO A 377 4.18 -5.71 22.49
C PRO A 377 5.43 -6.56 22.16
N ALA A 378 5.23 -7.85 21.88
CA ALA A 378 6.29 -8.77 21.45
C ALA A 378 6.68 -8.60 19.97
N TRP A 379 5.99 -7.75 19.20
CA TRP A 379 6.24 -7.57 17.77
C TRP A 379 7.60 -6.92 17.49
N SER A 380 8.28 -7.45 16.48
CA SER A 380 9.35 -6.78 15.75
C SER A 380 9.19 -7.02 14.25
N TRP A 381 9.69 -6.09 13.43
CA TRP A 381 9.64 -6.25 11.97
C TRP A 381 10.33 -7.54 11.52
N MET A 382 11.45 -7.89 12.18
CA MET A 382 12.18 -9.13 11.88
C MET A 382 11.45 -10.39 12.33
N LEU A 383 10.71 -10.37 13.45
CA LEU A 383 9.86 -11.50 13.82
C LEU A 383 8.80 -11.73 12.75
N GLU A 384 8.04 -10.70 12.37
CA GLU A 384 6.99 -10.80 11.34
C GLU A 384 7.55 -11.28 10.00
N ASN A 385 8.76 -10.83 9.64
CA ASN A 385 9.37 -11.15 8.35
C ASN A 385 10.11 -12.50 8.29
N ARG A 386 10.66 -12.99 9.42
CA ARG A 386 11.42 -14.27 9.48
C ARG A 386 10.66 -15.42 10.15
N GLY A 387 9.69 -15.11 11.00
CA GLY A 387 8.84 -16.11 11.65
C GLY A 387 8.20 -17.10 10.68
N PRO A 388 7.62 -16.69 9.55
CA PRO A 388 7.05 -17.61 8.57
C PRO A 388 8.07 -18.64 8.04
N GLN A 389 9.30 -18.19 7.75
CA GLN A 389 10.39 -19.07 7.29
C GLN A 389 10.79 -20.08 8.37
N MET A 390 10.81 -19.68 9.65
CA MET A 390 11.07 -20.59 10.78
C MET A 390 9.97 -21.64 10.94
N LEU A 391 8.70 -21.27 10.74
CA LEU A 391 7.53 -22.14 10.88
C LEU A 391 7.41 -23.13 9.72
N GLU A 392 7.75 -22.71 8.51
CA GLU A 392 7.62 -23.50 7.27
C GLU A 392 8.90 -24.26 6.92
N ALA A 393 9.98 -24.02 7.67
CA ALA A 393 11.32 -24.52 7.38
C ALA A 393 11.82 -24.15 5.96
N ASP A 394 11.49 -22.93 5.50
CA ASP A 394 11.99 -22.38 4.25
C ASP A 394 13.34 -21.69 4.47
N TRP A 395 14.41 -22.32 3.97
CA TRP A 395 15.78 -21.82 4.10
C TRP A 395 16.28 -21.09 2.84
N THR A 396 15.38 -20.78 1.91
CA THR A 396 15.71 -20.02 0.70
C THR A 396 16.25 -18.64 1.07
N PRO A 397 17.48 -18.29 0.67
CA PRO A 397 18.15 -17.08 1.14
C PRO A 397 17.59 -15.83 0.45
N HIS A 398 16.61 -15.19 1.08
CA HIS A 398 16.22 -13.80 0.79
C HIS A 398 17.20 -12.80 1.42
N SER A 399 17.84 -13.23 2.52
CA SER A 399 19.01 -12.66 3.18
C SER A 399 19.77 -13.83 3.79
N ALA A 400 21.07 -13.92 3.53
CA ALA A 400 21.86 -15.06 3.95
C ALA A 400 22.31 -14.91 5.41
N LEU A 401 22.43 -16.03 6.12
CA LEU A 401 22.93 -16.08 7.50
C LEU A 401 24.30 -15.40 7.64
N ALA A 402 25.18 -15.54 6.64
CA ALA A 402 26.48 -14.87 6.62
C ALA A 402 26.41 -13.32 6.62
N ILE A 403 25.28 -12.73 6.23
CA ILE A 403 25.07 -11.28 6.33
C ILE A 403 25.06 -10.84 7.79
N PHE A 404 24.43 -11.58 8.68
CA PHE A 404 24.41 -11.23 10.12
C PHE A 404 25.69 -11.63 10.85
N VAL A 405 26.45 -12.60 10.34
CA VAL A 405 27.86 -12.79 10.75
C VAL A 405 28.67 -11.53 10.44
N LYS A 406 28.54 -10.99 9.22
CA LYS A 406 29.25 -9.77 8.81
C LYS A 406 28.78 -8.54 9.59
N ASP A 407 27.47 -8.30 9.62
CA ASP A 407 26.91 -7.04 10.12
C ASP A 407 27.04 -6.90 11.64
N LEU A 408 26.79 -7.96 12.42
CA LEU A 408 27.05 -7.93 13.85
C LEU A 408 28.56 -7.93 14.15
N GLY A 409 29.39 -8.50 13.27
CA GLY A 409 30.84 -8.31 13.30
C GLY A 409 31.23 -6.83 13.21
N ILE A 410 30.66 -6.09 12.25
CA ILE A 410 30.87 -4.63 12.11
C ILE A 410 30.45 -3.89 13.38
N VAL A 411 29.28 -4.21 13.93
CA VAL A 411 28.78 -3.61 15.18
C VAL A 411 29.79 -3.81 16.31
N LEU A 412 30.29 -5.03 16.49
CA LEU A 412 31.21 -5.36 17.59
C LEU A 412 32.60 -4.77 17.41
N ASP A 413 33.12 -4.74 16.18
CA ASP A 413 34.40 -4.11 15.88
C ASP A 413 34.34 -2.59 16.12
N GLU A 414 33.27 -1.92 15.70
CA GLU A 414 33.11 -0.48 15.95
C GLU A 414 32.81 -0.20 17.43
N ALA A 415 32.02 -1.04 18.11
CA ALA A 415 31.82 -0.93 19.56
C ALA A 415 33.17 -1.03 20.30
N LYS A 416 34.03 -1.99 19.91
CA LYS A 416 35.39 -2.11 20.46
C LYS A 416 36.22 -0.86 20.19
N ASN A 417 36.18 -0.30 18.98
CA ASN A 417 36.91 0.93 18.63
C ASN A 417 36.43 2.14 19.45
N LEU A 418 35.13 2.20 19.75
CA LEU A 418 34.53 3.25 20.58
C LEU A 418 34.67 3.00 22.09
N GLY A 419 35.20 1.85 22.51
CA GLY A 419 35.21 1.44 23.91
C GLY A 419 33.80 1.25 24.49
N TYR A 420 32.85 0.81 23.65
CA TYR A 420 31.45 0.61 23.98
C TYR A 420 31.15 -0.85 24.34
N PHE A 421 30.27 -1.04 25.33
CA PHE A 421 29.84 -2.36 25.80
C PHE A 421 28.58 -2.83 25.03
N ALA A 422 28.74 -3.80 24.11
CA ALA A 422 27.67 -4.35 23.26
C ALA A 422 27.38 -5.86 23.51
N PRO A 423 26.92 -6.25 24.71
CA PRO A 423 26.77 -7.64 25.12
C PRO A 423 25.66 -8.42 24.39
N ILE A 424 24.52 -7.79 24.08
CA ILE A 424 23.39 -8.46 23.43
C ILE A 424 23.73 -8.75 21.97
N SER A 425 24.39 -7.79 21.31
CA SER A 425 24.97 -7.96 19.98
C SER A 425 25.96 -9.12 19.94
N SER A 426 26.82 -9.23 20.95
CA SER A 426 27.82 -10.30 21.07
C SER A 426 27.17 -11.69 21.20
N ALA A 427 26.18 -11.82 22.08
CA ALA A 427 25.42 -13.06 22.23
C ALA A 427 24.73 -13.48 20.93
N SER A 428 24.08 -12.53 20.26
CA SER A 428 23.41 -12.77 18.98
C SER A 428 24.39 -13.15 17.88
N HIS A 429 25.54 -12.47 17.79
CA HIS A 429 26.59 -12.78 16.81
C HIS A 429 27.12 -14.21 16.95
N ASN A 430 27.31 -14.68 18.18
CA ASN A 430 27.75 -16.05 18.44
C ASN A 430 26.76 -17.11 17.92
N LEU A 431 25.45 -16.83 17.92
CA LEU A 431 24.46 -17.72 17.31
C LEU A 431 24.63 -17.80 15.79
N TYR A 432 24.84 -16.67 15.12
CA TYR A 432 25.12 -16.69 13.68
C TYR A 432 26.44 -17.39 13.35
N LEU A 433 27.50 -17.19 14.14
CA LEU A 433 28.76 -17.93 13.97
C LEU A 433 28.56 -19.44 14.15
N ALA A 434 27.77 -19.85 15.15
CA ALA A 434 27.43 -21.25 15.36
C ALA A 434 26.66 -21.83 14.16
N GLY A 435 25.66 -21.13 13.64
CA GLY A 435 24.92 -21.55 12.43
C GLY A 435 25.82 -21.63 11.19
N ALA A 436 26.71 -20.66 11.00
CA ALA A 436 27.68 -20.67 9.90
C ALA A 436 28.66 -21.85 9.99
N SER A 437 29.11 -22.22 11.20
CA SER A 437 29.97 -23.38 11.44
C SER A 437 29.31 -24.72 11.07
N LYS A 438 27.97 -24.77 11.02
CA LYS A 438 27.19 -25.92 10.57
C LYS A 438 26.96 -25.94 9.05
N GLY A 439 27.56 -25.01 8.31
CA GLY A 439 27.47 -24.90 6.85
C GLY A 439 26.30 -24.04 6.34
N TRP A 440 25.52 -23.41 7.22
CA TRP A 440 24.31 -22.65 6.83
C TRP A 440 24.58 -21.22 6.37
N ALA A 441 25.85 -20.84 6.18
CA ALA A 441 26.26 -19.48 5.85
C ALA A 441 25.54 -18.91 4.61
N LYS A 442 25.19 -19.76 3.63
CA LYS A 442 24.50 -19.38 2.39
C LYS A 442 22.98 -19.56 2.43
N GLU A 443 22.44 -20.12 3.52
CA GLU A 443 21.00 -20.30 3.73
C GLU A 443 20.38 -19.05 4.36
N SER A 444 19.05 -19.01 4.45
CA SER A 444 18.33 -17.93 5.14
C SER A 444 18.85 -17.69 6.56
N ASP A 445 18.96 -16.43 6.95
CA ASP A 445 19.26 -16.01 8.33
C ASP A 445 18.22 -16.50 9.36
N ALA A 446 16.98 -16.79 8.95
CA ALA A 446 15.95 -17.45 9.77
C ALA A 446 16.36 -18.87 10.20
N GLY A 447 17.26 -19.51 9.44
CA GLY A 447 17.78 -20.84 9.71
C GLY A 447 18.54 -20.95 11.03
N VAL A 448 18.91 -19.84 11.68
CA VAL A 448 19.55 -19.84 13.00
C VAL A 448 18.68 -20.54 14.07
N VAL A 449 17.36 -20.60 13.89
CA VAL A 449 16.43 -21.37 14.77
C VAL A 449 16.78 -22.86 14.87
N ARG A 450 17.46 -23.41 13.86
CA ARG A 450 17.89 -24.81 13.81
C ARG A 450 18.97 -25.15 14.85
N LEU A 451 19.57 -24.16 15.52
CA LEU A 451 20.53 -24.42 16.60
C LEU A 451 19.93 -25.17 17.79
N TRP A 452 18.60 -25.14 17.95
CA TRP A 452 17.90 -25.80 19.04
C TRP A 452 17.37 -27.20 18.70
N ASP A 453 17.57 -27.70 17.46
CA ASP A 453 17.14 -29.03 16.99
C ASP A 453 15.69 -29.41 17.39
N VAL A 454 14.79 -28.42 17.45
CA VAL A 454 13.36 -28.61 17.70
C VAL A 454 12.58 -28.53 16.39
N SER A 455 11.59 -29.41 16.21
CA SER A 455 10.66 -29.26 15.10
C SER A 455 9.74 -28.06 15.39
N VAL A 456 9.98 -26.92 14.73
CA VAL A 456 9.08 -25.75 14.77
C VAL A 456 7.83 -25.99 13.88
N SER A 457 7.59 -27.24 13.46
CA SER A 457 6.41 -27.64 12.71
C SER A 457 5.20 -27.80 13.64
N ALA A 458 4.06 -27.24 13.24
CA ALA A 458 2.76 -27.46 13.89
C ALA A 458 2.49 -28.95 14.10
N ASN A 459 2.61 -29.46 15.33
CA ASN A 459 1.85 -30.61 15.86
C ASN A 459 2.22 -30.95 17.31
N ALA A 460 1.27 -30.77 18.24
CA ALA A 460 1.15 -31.59 19.45
C ALA A 460 -0.29 -31.57 20.02
N SER A 461 -1.15 -32.51 19.57
CA SER A 461 -2.17 -33.21 20.38
C SER A 461 -2.91 -34.29 19.56
N PRO A 462 -3.40 -35.38 20.19
CA PRO A 462 -3.69 -36.65 19.53
C PRO A 462 -4.93 -36.60 18.63
N LYS A 463 -4.81 -37.24 17.47
CA LYS A 463 -5.84 -37.41 16.45
C LYS A 463 -7.15 -37.97 17.04
N ALA A 464 -8.11 -37.09 17.31
CA ALA A 464 -9.50 -37.42 17.07
C ALA A 464 -9.73 -37.31 15.56
N SER A 465 -10.09 -38.44 14.95
CA SER A 465 -10.36 -38.59 13.53
C SER A 465 -11.23 -37.45 12.97
N LYS A 466 -10.60 -36.51 12.25
CA LYS A 466 -11.28 -35.67 11.27
C LYS A 466 -10.88 -36.17 9.88
N PRO A 467 -11.82 -36.29 8.93
CA PRO A 467 -11.53 -36.81 7.62
C PRO A 467 -10.54 -35.88 6.91
N GLN A 468 -9.55 -36.46 6.26
CA GLN A 468 -8.84 -35.79 5.17
C GLN A 468 -9.89 -35.25 4.20
N LYS A 469 -10.10 -33.93 4.21
CA LYS A 469 -10.34 -33.20 2.98
C LYS A 469 -9.09 -32.38 2.74
N GLU A 470 -8.19 -32.94 1.94
CA GLU A 470 -7.60 -32.14 0.88
C GLU A 470 -8.78 -31.43 0.20
N THR A 471 -8.97 -30.14 0.47
CA THR A 471 -9.64 -29.32 -0.55
C THR A 471 -8.59 -29.13 -1.64
N GLU A 472 -8.46 -30.14 -2.51
CA GLU A 472 -8.38 -29.81 -3.92
C GLU A 472 -9.51 -28.79 -4.16
N THR A 473 -9.16 -27.52 -4.29
CA THR A 473 -10.09 -26.53 -4.81
C THR A 473 -10.40 -27.00 -6.22
N VAL A 474 -11.53 -27.69 -6.38
CA VAL A 474 -12.05 -28.03 -7.70
C VAL A 474 -12.12 -26.70 -8.45
N PRO A 475 -11.41 -26.55 -9.58
CA PRO A 475 -11.40 -25.28 -10.29
C PRO A 475 -12.85 -24.95 -10.69
N ILE A 476 -13.36 -23.82 -10.17
CA ILE A 476 -14.70 -23.31 -10.50
C ILE A 476 -14.73 -23.12 -12.01
N LYS A 477 -15.68 -23.75 -12.70
CA LYS A 477 -15.73 -23.72 -14.17
C LYS A 477 -16.57 -22.53 -14.65
N PRO A 478 -16.23 -21.93 -15.80
CA PRO A 478 -17.14 -21.02 -16.50
C PRO A 478 -18.48 -21.69 -16.80
N LEU A 479 -19.56 -20.92 -16.75
CA LEU A 479 -20.93 -21.40 -16.92
C LEU A 479 -21.61 -20.78 -18.16
N PRO A 480 -22.48 -21.50 -18.87
CA PRO A 480 -23.25 -20.93 -19.98
C PRO A 480 -24.32 -19.94 -19.46
N ALA A 481 -24.18 -18.64 -19.75
CA ALA A 481 -24.95 -17.57 -19.13
C ALA A 481 -26.47 -17.76 -19.27
N LYS A 482 -26.98 -17.90 -20.49
CA LYS A 482 -28.42 -18.04 -20.75
C LYS A 482 -29.03 -19.26 -20.06
N LYS A 483 -28.34 -20.41 -20.12
CA LYS A 483 -28.82 -21.67 -19.53
C LYS A 483 -28.79 -21.61 -18.01
N THR A 484 -27.72 -21.06 -17.42
CA THR A 484 -27.59 -20.92 -15.97
C THR A 484 -28.65 -19.98 -15.42
N LEU A 485 -28.81 -18.78 -16.00
CA LEU A 485 -29.78 -17.79 -15.53
C LEU A 485 -31.23 -18.29 -15.65
N ALA A 486 -31.55 -19.02 -16.72
CA ALA A 486 -32.89 -19.60 -16.91
C ALA A 486 -33.21 -20.78 -15.96
N ALA A 487 -32.20 -21.37 -15.30
CA ALA A 487 -32.38 -22.49 -14.38
C ALA A 487 -32.54 -22.05 -12.91
N LEU A 488 -32.39 -20.74 -12.62
CA LEU A 488 -32.54 -20.18 -11.29
C LEU A 488 -34.03 -20.07 -10.89
N PRO A 489 -34.36 -20.01 -9.60
CA PRO A 489 -35.73 -19.77 -9.14
C PRO A 489 -36.34 -18.52 -9.80
N GLU A 490 -37.65 -18.48 -10.03
CA GLU A 490 -38.30 -17.29 -10.63
C GLU A 490 -38.12 -16.06 -9.73
N GLU A 491 -38.01 -14.87 -10.34
CA GLU A 491 -37.91 -13.61 -9.61
C GLU A 491 -39.13 -13.39 -8.69
N TYR A 492 -38.90 -12.73 -7.56
CA TYR A 492 -39.98 -12.42 -6.62
C TYR A 492 -41.06 -11.60 -7.32
N SER A 493 -42.31 -12.07 -7.26
CA SER A 493 -43.40 -11.55 -8.10
C SER A 493 -43.86 -10.12 -7.77
N THR A 494 -43.50 -9.61 -6.58
CA THR A 494 -43.93 -8.29 -6.10
C THR A 494 -42.81 -7.28 -6.24
N ASP A 495 -43.06 -6.17 -6.92
CA ASP A 495 -42.14 -5.02 -6.95
C ASP A 495 -42.15 -4.31 -5.59
N VAL A 496 -41.06 -4.48 -4.83
CA VAL A 496 -40.90 -3.90 -3.50
C VAL A 496 -40.15 -2.55 -3.52
N LEU A 497 -39.73 -2.07 -4.70
CA LEU A 497 -38.91 -0.85 -4.78
C LEU A 497 -39.68 0.41 -4.35
N ASP A 498 -40.96 0.49 -4.72
CA ASP A 498 -41.81 1.63 -4.33
C ASP A 498 -42.12 1.64 -2.83
N ASP A 499 -42.18 0.46 -2.19
CA ASP A 499 -42.28 0.35 -0.73
C ASP A 499 -40.98 0.82 -0.06
N ASN A 500 -39.82 0.38 -0.57
CA ASN A 500 -38.50 0.85 -0.10
C ASN A 500 -38.39 2.37 -0.22
N ARG A 501 -38.80 2.92 -1.37
CA ARG A 501 -38.79 4.37 -1.61
C ARG A 501 -39.68 5.10 -0.60
N ARG A 502 -40.93 4.68 -0.43
CA ARG A 502 -41.86 5.30 0.55
C ARG A 502 -41.30 5.28 1.96
N TYR A 503 -40.67 4.17 2.35
CA TYR A 503 -40.03 4.03 3.65
C TYR A 503 -38.89 5.04 3.84
N VAL A 504 -37.98 5.14 2.87
CA VAL A 504 -36.85 6.08 2.90
C VAL A 504 -37.33 7.53 2.86
N ASP A 505 -38.28 7.86 1.98
CA ASP A 505 -38.84 9.20 1.83
C ASP A 505 -39.57 9.67 3.10
N SER A 506 -40.16 8.75 3.88
CA SER A 506 -40.76 9.05 5.19
C SER A 506 -39.74 9.24 6.33
N GLY A 507 -38.44 9.11 6.05
CA GLY A 507 -37.38 9.18 7.07
C GLY A 507 -37.27 7.91 7.93
N GLY A 508 -37.82 6.79 7.47
CA GLY A 508 -37.75 5.50 8.17
C GLY A 508 -36.33 4.93 8.25
N ALA A 509 -35.43 5.39 7.38
CA ALA A 509 -34.04 4.94 7.35
C ALA A 509 -33.08 6.13 7.49
N PRO A 510 -31.87 5.93 8.04
CA PRO A 510 -30.86 6.99 8.09
C PRO A 510 -30.41 7.40 6.68
N VAL A 511 -29.85 8.62 6.58
CA VAL A 511 -29.28 9.15 5.33
C VAL A 511 -28.13 8.27 4.87
N LEU A 512 -28.18 7.80 3.62
CA LEU A 512 -27.14 6.95 3.06
C LEU A 512 -26.00 7.81 2.50
N VAL A 513 -24.82 7.77 3.13
CA VAL A 513 -23.63 8.44 2.61
C VAL A 513 -22.75 7.40 1.91
N VAL A 514 -22.52 7.61 0.62
CA VAL A 514 -21.82 6.64 -0.24
C VAL A 514 -20.41 7.14 -0.51
N LEU A 515 -19.41 6.43 0.00
CA LEU A 515 -18.01 6.66 -0.31
C LEU A 515 -17.66 5.87 -1.56
N ASP A 516 -17.45 6.57 -2.67
CA ASP A 516 -17.15 5.97 -3.96
C ASP A 516 -15.64 5.96 -4.18
N ASP A 517 -15.05 4.76 -4.29
CA ASP A 517 -13.60 4.57 -4.45
C ASP A 517 -13.09 4.91 -5.87
N ASP A 518 -14.02 5.08 -6.82
CA ASP A 518 -13.84 5.64 -8.16
C ASP A 518 -15.10 6.41 -8.59
N PRO A 519 -15.11 7.27 -9.62
CA PRO A 519 -16.29 8.10 -9.95
C PRO A 519 -17.41 7.33 -10.67
N THR A 520 -17.22 6.04 -10.95
CA THR A 520 -18.18 5.26 -11.73
C THR A 520 -19.31 4.69 -10.89
N GLY A 521 -19.33 4.85 -9.55
CA GLY A 521 -20.36 4.24 -8.70
C GLY A 521 -21.73 4.85 -8.76
N THR A 522 -21.87 5.98 -9.43
CA THR A 522 -23.14 6.68 -9.66
C THR A 522 -24.00 6.04 -10.77
N GLN A 523 -23.54 4.93 -11.36
CA GLN A 523 -24.09 4.23 -12.53
C GLN A 523 -25.60 3.97 -12.55
N THR A 524 -26.21 3.62 -11.43
CA THR A 524 -27.63 3.23 -11.34
C THR A 524 -28.49 4.30 -10.68
N CYS A 525 -27.92 5.48 -10.40
CA CYS A 525 -28.56 6.53 -9.63
C CYS A 525 -28.93 7.74 -10.51
N HIS A 526 -29.94 8.48 -10.07
CA HIS A 526 -30.31 9.79 -10.60
C HIS A 526 -30.98 10.59 -9.49
N ASP A 527 -31.08 11.91 -9.67
CA ASP A 527 -31.66 12.84 -8.69
C ASP A 527 -31.04 12.71 -7.30
N ILE A 528 -29.71 12.62 -7.27
CA ILE A 528 -28.89 12.60 -6.06
C ILE A 528 -27.57 13.32 -6.33
N ASP A 529 -27.00 13.92 -5.30
CA ASP A 529 -25.77 14.69 -5.43
C ASP A 529 -24.52 13.83 -5.19
N VAL A 530 -23.43 14.22 -5.84
CA VAL A 530 -22.07 13.76 -5.58
C VAL A 530 -21.21 14.94 -5.15
N LEU A 531 -20.52 14.78 -4.02
CA LEU A 531 -19.52 15.72 -3.53
C LEU A 531 -18.13 15.23 -3.95
N THR A 532 -17.26 16.15 -4.33
CA THR A 532 -15.82 15.88 -4.57
C THR A 532 -14.93 16.39 -3.42
N VAL A 533 -15.57 16.96 -2.40
CA VAL A 533 -14.97 17.52 -1.19
C VAL A 533 -15.73 17.00 0.03
N TRP A 534 -15.07 16.93 1.17
CA TRP A 534 -15.61 16.35 2.41
C TRP A 534 -15.30 17.20 3.64
N ASP A 535 -15.15 18.51 3.46
CA ASP A 535 -15.12 19.43 4.59
C ASP A 535 -16.47 19.43 5.33
N ILE A 536 -16.41 19.71 6.63
CA ILE A 536 -17.57 19.64 7.53
C ILE A 536 -18.69 20.58 7.06
N GLU A 537 -18.36 21.78 6.58
CA GLU A 537 -19.34 22.77 6.16
C GLU A 537 -20.14 22.30 4.95
N THR A 538 -19.46 21.87 3.88
CA THR A 538 -20.09 21.38 2.65
C THR A 538 -20.91 20.12 2.93
N THR A 539 -20.37 19.21 3.73
CA THR A 539 -21.04 17.96 4.10
C THR A 539 -22.29 18.22 4.96
N ARG A 540 -22.23 19.16 5.92
CA ARG A 540 -23.38 19.58 6.73
C ARG A 540 -24.48 20.18 5.86
N ALA A 541 -24.10 21.11 4.96
CA ALA A 541 -25.03 21.71 4.02
C ALA A 541 -25.67 20.66 3.09
N GLN A 542 -24.99 19.55 2.82
CA GLN A 542 -25.56 18.43 2.08
C GLN A 542 -26.60 17.65 2.89
N PHE A 543 -26.31 17.35 4.16
CA PHE A 543 -27.28 16.73 5.08
C PHE A 543 -28.55 17.56 5.29
N GLU A 544 -28.44 18.89 5.23
CA GLU A 544 -29.59 19.81 5.32
C GLU A 544 -30.44 19.81 4.05
N ARG A 545 -29.84 19.52 2.88
CA ARG A 545 -30.49 19.56 1.57
C ARG A 545 -31.11 18.23 1.14
N GLU A 546 -30.41 17.12 1.39
CA GLU A 546 -30.85 15.80 0.94
C GLU A 546 -31.32 14.94 2.12
N SER A 547 -32.53 14.41 1.99
CA SER A 547 -33.14 13.55 3.02
C SER A 547 -32.82 12.06 2.84
N ARG A 548 -32.45 11.63 1.63
CA ARG A 548 -32.27 10.20 1.29
C ARG A 548 -30.81 9.74 1.40
N GLY A 549 -29.91 10.48 0.75
CA GLY A 549 -28.49 10.13 0.68
C GLY A 549 -27.74 10.99 -0.32
N PHE A 550 -26.42 10.84 -0.36
CA PHE A 550 -25.52 11.50 -1.33
C PHE A 550 -24.21 10.73 -1.45
N PHE A 551 -23.47 10.98 -2.53
CA PHE A 551 -22.16 10.40 -2.77
C PHE A 551 -21.04 11.36 -2.31
N ILE A 552 -19.93 10.80 -1.89
CA ILE A 552 -18.63 11.46 -1.78
C ILE A 552 -17.65 10.68 -2.65
N LEU A 553 -17.10 11.35 -3.66
CA LEU A 553 -16.06 10.81 -4.52
C LEU A 553 -14.72 10.85 -3.77
N THR A 554 -14.22 9.69 -3.37
CA THR A 554 -12.97 9.57 -2.62
C THR A 554 -11.76 9.36 -3.53
N ASN A 555 -11.97 8.65 -4.65
CA ASN A 555 -10.90 8.17 -5.53
C ASN A 555 -9.78 7.41 -4.77
N SER A 556 -10.13 6.76 -3.66
CA SER A 556 -9.19 6.04 -2.78
C SER A 556 -8.43 4.92 -3.50
N ARG A 557 -8.99 4.36 -4.58
CA ARG A 557 -8.34 3.32 -5.39
C ARG A 557 -7.08 3.82 -6.12
N ALA A 558 -6.94 5.14 -6.31
CA ALA A 558 -5.74 5.75 -6.87
C ALA A 558 -4.62 5.95 -5.83
N LEU A 559 -4.87 5.66 -4.55
CA LEU A 559 -3.94 5.87 -3.45
C LEU A 559 -3.33 4.55 -2.95
N PRO A 560 -2.12 4.57 -2.35
CA PRO A 560 -1.59 3.47 -1.56
C PRO A 560 -2.49 3.11 -0.37
N SER A 561 -2.45 1.85 0.08
CA SER A 561 -3.33 1.33 1.15
C SER A 561 -3.33 2.18 2.44
N THR A 562 -2.16 2.60 2.94
CA THR A 562 -2.07 3.46 4.14
C THR A 562 -2.74 4.81 3.96
N GLU A 563 -2.58 5.44 2.79
CA GLU A 563 -3.17 6.73 2.46
C GLU A 563 -4.68 6.63 2.26
N ALA A 564 -5.14 5.57 1.59
CA ALA A 564 -6.57 5.28 1.45
C ALA A 564 -7.23 5.05 2.82
N LYS A 565 -6.58 4.31 3.74
CA LYS A 565 -7.07 4.12 5.11
C LYS A 565 -7.21 5.47 5.84
N ALA A 566 -6.18 6.31 5.76
CA ALA A 566 -6.18 7.62 6.41
C ALA A 566 -7.29 8.53 5.84
N LEU A 567 -7.46 8.54 4.52
CA LEU A 567 -8.51 9.29 3.83
C LEU A 567 -9.92 8.87 4.29
N ILE A 568 -10.21 7.57 4.31
CA ILE A 568 -11.52 7.07 4.74
C ILE A 568 -11.78 7.39 6.21
N LEU A 569 -10.76 7.29 7.06
CA LEU A 569 -10.85 7.66 8.49
C LEU A 569 -11.23 9.15 8.65
N GLU A 570 -10.54 10.05 7.93
CA GLU A 570 -10.82 11.49 7.92
C GLU A 570 -12.26 11.77 7.43
N ILE A 571 -12.63 11.21 6.28
CA ILE A 571 -13.97 11.41 5.70
C ILE A 571 -15.06 10.94 6.67
N CYS A 572 -14.92 9.76 7.27
CA CYS A 572 -15.90 9.26 8.23
C CYS A 572 -15.99 10.14 9.50
N GLN A 573 -14.88 10.70 9.98
CA GLN A 573 -14.87 11.64 11.10
C GLN A 573 -15.61 12.95 10.73
N ASN A 574 -15.34 13.50 9.54
CA ASN A 574 -16.00 14.72 9.08
C ASN A 574 -17.50 14.52 8.86
N ILE A 575 -17.91 13.38 8.27
CA ILE A 575 -19.32 13.02 8.11
C ILE A 575 -20.01 12.92 9.47
N LYS A 576 -19.37 12.26 10.45
CA LYS A 576 -19.92 12.10 11.80
C LYS A 576 -20.18 13.46 12.46
N GLU A 577 -19.24 14.40 12.34
CA GLU A 577 -19.39 15.74 12.88
C GLU A 577 -20.44 16.55 12.10
N ALA A 578 -20.41 16.52 10.77
CA ALA A 578 -21.39 17.21 9.92
C ALA A 578 -22.84 16.72 10.17
N ALA A 579 -23.04 15.40 10.27
CA ALA A 579 -24.34 14.81 10.57
C ALA A 579 -24.85 15.22 11.94
N LYS A 580 -23.97 15.25 12.95
CA LYS A 580 -24.28 15.72 14.30
C LYS A 580 -24.72 17.18 14.29
N GLN A 581 -24.04 18.05 13.55
CA GLN A 581 -24.41 19.46 13.41
C GLN A 581 -25.74 19.66 12.66
N ALA A 582 -26.03 18.82 11.67
CA ALA A 582 -27.29 18.84 10.92
C ALA A 582 -28.46 18.14 11.64
N GLY A 583 -28.22 17.48 12.78
CA GLY A 583 -29.24 16.71 13.49
C GLY A 583 -29.75 15.49 12.71
N LYS A 584 -28.88 14.86 11.90
CA LYS A 584 -29.21 13.71 11.06
C LYS A 584 -28.51 12.43 11.51
N THR A 585 -29.18 11.30 11.34
CA THR A 585 -28.55 9.97 11.42
C THR A 585 -28.12 9.54 10.02
N PHE A 586 -27.06 8.71 9.95
CA PHE A 586 -26.51 8.27 8.68
C PHE A 586 -25.97 6.84 8.72
N GLU A 587 -25.79 6.28 7.53
CA GLU A 587 -25.07 5.02 7.28
C GLU A 587 -23.99 5.24 6.22
N ILE A 588 -22.95 4.39 6.22
CA ILE A 588 -21.86 4.46 5.24
C ILE A 588 -21.88 3.25 4.33
N VAL A 589 -21.88 3.51 3.03
CA VAL A 589 -21.57 2.52 1.99
C VAL A 589 -20.17 2.77 1.49
N LEU A 590 -19.32 1.75 1.54
CA LEU A 590 -18.03 1.71 0.86
C LEU A 590 -18.26 1.09 -0.52
N ARG A 591 -18.60 1.92 -1.51
CA ARG A 591 -18.85 1.45 -2.88
C ARG A 591 -17.47 1.12 -3.47
N GLY A 592 -17.31 -0.15 -3.85
CA GLY A 592 -16.09 -0.66 -4.50
C GLY A 592 -16.30 -1.10 -5.95
N ASP A 593 -15.23 -1.57 -6.57
CA ASP A 593 -15.30 -2.14 -7.92
C ASP A 593 -16.18 -3.39 -7.95
N SER A 594 -17.11 -3.46 -8.90
CA SER A 594 -17.93 -4.65 -9.10
C SER A 594 -17.12 -5.91 -9.44
N THR A 595 -15.84 -5.78 -9.85
CA THR A 595 -14.93 -6.91 -10.06
C THR A 595 -14.01 -7.19 -8.87
N LEU A 596 -14.41 -6.80 -7.66
CA LEU A 596 -13.76 -7.13 -6.37
C LEU A 596 -12.38 -6.47 -6.14
N ARG A 597 -12.06 -5.41 -6.88
CA ARG A 597 -10.84 -4.62 -6.65
C ARG A 597 -11.08 -3.49 -5.65
N GLY A 598 -10.03 -3.12 -4.93
CA GLY A 598 -10.04 -2.04 -3.93
C GLY A 598 -9.39 -2.44 -2.61
N HIS A 599 -9.32 -1.48 -1.69
CA HIS A 599 -8.62 -1.62 -0.40
C HIS A 599 -9.48 -2.39 0.61
N LEU A 600 -9.13 -3.66 0.83
CA LEU A 600 -9.80 -4.57 1.75
C LEU A 600 -8.73 -5.37 2.50
N PRO A 601 -8.68 -5.30 3.85
CA PRO A 601 -9.72 -4.79 4.76
C PRO A 601 -9.67 -3.30 5.13
N GLU A 602 -8.79 -2.49 4.53
CA GLU A 602 -8.42 -1.19 5.09
C GLU A 602 -9.56 -0.16 5.15
N GLU A 603 -10.38 0.00 4.10
CA GLU A 603 -11.49 0.97 4.13
C GLU A 603 -12.56 0.57 5.16
N PRO A 604 -13.00 -0.71 5.24
CA PRO A 604 -13.89 -1.14 6.30
C PRO A 604 -13.34 -0.91 7.72
N LEU A 605 -12.05 -1.15 7.92
CA LEU A 605 -11.40 -0.92 9.21
C LEU A 605 -11.37 0.57 9.57
N ALA A 606 -11.08 1.45 8.61
CA ALA A 606 -11.12 2.89 8.83
C ALA A 606 -12.53 3.39 9.20
N ALA A 607 -13.57 2.86 8.53
CA ALA A 607 -14.95 3.18 8.86
C ALA A 607 -15.34 2.70 10.27
N GLU A 608 -14.95 1.49 10.66
CA GLU A 608 -15.15 0.96 12.02
C GLU A 608 -14.39 1.77 13.09
N GLU A 609 -13.17 2.22 12.77
CA GLU A 609 -12.35 3.06 13.64
C GLU A 609 -13.04 4.41 13.92
N ALA A 610 -13.66 5.03 12.91
CA ALA A 610 -14.37 6.31 13.07
C ALA A 610 -15.77 6.19 13.71
N LEU A 611 -16.53 5.15 13.31
CA LEU A 611 -17.98 5.06 13.53
C LEU A 611 -18.40 3.98 14.54
N GLY A 612 -17.42 3.19 15.01
CA GLY A 612 -17.64 2.04 15.87
C GLY A 612 -17.92 0.76 15.09
N LYS A 613 -18.01 -0.36 15.83
CA LYS A 613 -18.25 -1.68 15.23
C LYS A 613 -19.67 -1.82 14.67
N PHE A 614 -19.79 -2.66 13.65
CA PHE A 614 -21.03 -3.08 13.01
C PHE A 614 -21.34 -4.55 13.32
N ASP A 615 -22.60 -4.94 13.22
CA ASP A 615 -23.03 -6.35 13.37
C ASP A 615 -22.52 -7.23 12.22
N GLY A 616 -22.30 -6.64 11.05
CA GLY A 616 -21.67 -7.34 9.93
C GLY A 616 -21.32 -6.44 8.76
N TRP A 617 -20.49 -6.97 7.87
CA TRP A 617 -20.18 -6.40 6.57
C TRP A 617 -21.06 -7.08 5.52
N ILE A 618 -21.89 -6.30 4.84
CA ILE A 618 -22.65 -6.78 3.68
C ILE A 618 -21.78 -6.66 2.44
N LEU A 619 -21.52 -7.81 1.80
CA LEU A 619 -20.77 -7.91 0.56
C LEU A 619 -21.73 -8.19 -0.59
N ALA A 620 -21.95 -7.19 -1.44
CA ALA A 620 -22.92 -7.24 -2.53
C ALA A 620 -22.35 -6.63 -3.83
N PRO A 621 -21.45 -7.34 -4.55
CA PRO A 621 -20.78 -6.83 -5.75
C PRO A 621 -21.64 -6.85 -7.04
N PHE A 622 -22.93 -7.17 -6.93
CA PHE A 622 -23.85 -7.31 -8.07
C PHE A 622 -24.00 -6.02 -8.89
N PHE A 623 -23.88 -6.15 -10.22
CA PHE A 623 -24.10 -5.05 -11.16
C PHE A 623 -24.53 -5.57 -12.54
N MET A 624 -25.84 -5.54 -12.80
CA MET A 624 -26.47 -6.14 -13.97
C MET A 624 -26.00 -5.54 -15.30
N GLN A 625 -25.91 -4.21 -15.41
CA GLN A 625 -25.49 -3.51 -16.63
C GLN A 625 -24.02 -3.79 -16.97
N GLY A 626 -23.23 -4.19 -15.97
CA GLY A 626 -21.89 -4.70 -16.16
C GLY A 626 -21.83 -6.22 -16.41
N GLY A 627 -22.92 -6.97 -16.31
CA GLY A 627 -22.88 -8.43 -16.34
C GLY A 627 -22.15 -9.04 -15.14
N ARG A 628 -22.27 -8.44 -13.94
CA ARG A 628 -21.66 -8.93 -12.70
C ARG A 628 -22.72 -9.61 -11.84
N TYR A 629 -22.54 -10.90 -11.63
CA TYR A 629 -23.54 -11.79 -11.03
C TYR A 629 -22.95 -12.56 -9.86
N THR A 630 -23.73 -12.78 -8.80
CA THR A 630 -23.31 -13.64 -7.68
C THR A 630 -24.30 -14.79 -7.54
N ILE A 631 -23.80 -16.01 -7.72
CA ILE A 631 -24.58 -17.26 -7.70
C ILE A 631 -23.83 -18.26 -6.82
N ASP A 632 -24.51 -18.84 -5.84
CA ASP A 632 -23.94 -19.78 -4.87
C ASP A 632 -22.65 -19.27 -4.21
N ASP A 633 -22.67 -17.99 -3.83
CA ASP A 633 -21.57 -17.20 -3.29
C ASP A 633 -20.37 -17.02 -4.22
N VAL A 634 -20.45 -17.47 -5.47
CA VAL A 634 -19.42 -17.27 -6.49
C VAL A 634 -19.76 -16.04 -7.32
N HIS A 635 -18.80 -15.14 -7.45
CA HIS A 635 -18.94 -13.95 -8.27
C HIS A 635 -18.43 -14.19 -9.70
N TYR A 636 -19.24 -13.80 -10.69
CA TYR A 636 -19.01 -14.00 -12.11
C TYR A 636 -19.05 -12.70 -12.88
N VAL A 637 -18.24 -12.64 -13.94
CA VAL A 637 -18.27 -11.60 -14.97
C VAL A 637 -18.74 -12.25 -16.27
N GLN A 638 -19.79 -11.70 -16.88
CA GLN A 638 -20.29 -12.19 -18.16
C GLN A 638 -19.41 -11.70 -19.31
N GLU A 639 -18.89 -12.65 -20.09
CA GLU A 639 -18.15 -12.42 -21.33
C GLU A 639 -18.87 -13.17 -22.46
N GLY A 640 -19.64 -12.43 -23.27
CA GLY A 640 -20.51 -13.01 -24.30
C GLY A 640 -21.57 -13.93 -23.68
N GLU A 641 -21.60 -15.18 -24.13
CA GLU A 641 -22.54 -16.22 -23.65
C GLU A 641 -22.04 -17.00 -22.42
N THR A 642 -20.93 -16.56 -21.80
CA THR A 642 -20.28 -17.28 -20.69
C THR A 642 -20.21 -16.42 -19.43
N LEU A 643 -20.52 -17.00 -18.28
CA LEU A 643 -20.24 -16.47 -16.95
C LEU A 643 -18.86 -16.98 -16.52
N VAL A 644 -17.86 -16.09 -16.56
CA VAL A 644 -16.49 -16.39 -16.17
C VAL A 644 -16.33 -16.08 -14.68
N PRO A 645 -15.82 -17.01 -13.85
CA PRO A 645 -15.53 -16.70 -12.45
C PRO A 645 -14.60 -15.49 -12.35
N ALA A 646 -14.89 -14.55 -11.46
CA ALA A 646 -14.18 -13.27 -11.40
C ALA A 646 -12.65 -13.43 -11.29
N SER A 647 -12.18 -14.45 -10.55
CA SER A 647 -10.75 -14.78 -10.40
C SER A 647 -10.05 -15.30 -11.67
N GLN A 648 -10.81 -15.69 -12.70
CA GLN A 648 -10.28 -16.12 -14.00
C GLN A 648 -10.24 -14.97 -15.02
N THR A 649 -10.77 -13.81 -14.66
CA THR A 649 -10.74 -12.62 -15.52
C THR A 649 -9.40 -11.88 -15.38
N PRO A 650 -9.04 -11.04 -16.36
CA PRO A 650 -7.88 -10.15 -16.23
C PRO A 650 -7.94 -9.21 -15.01
N PHE A 651 -9.14 -8.92 -14.48
CA PHE A 651 -9.31 -8.06 -13.29
C PHE A 651 -8.69 -8.66 -12.04
N ALA A 652 -8.65 -9.99 -11.91
CA ALA A 652 -8.04 -10.68 -10.78
C ALA A 652 -6.51 -10.72 -10.84
N GLN A 653 -5.94 -10.46 -12.02
CA GLN A 653 -4.50 -10.35 -12.24
C GLN A 653 -3.98 -8.91 -12.08
N ASP A 654 -4.83 -8.00 -11.56
CA ASP A 654 -4.46 -6.63 -11.25
C ASP A 654 -3.24 -6.61 -10.33
N ALA A 655 -2.22 -5.83 -10.68
CA ALA A 655 -0.94 -5.84 -9.98
C ALA A 655 -1.03 -5.23 -8.56
N THR A 656 -2.06 -4.43 -8.29
CA THR A 656 -2.27 -3.78 -6.99
C THR A 656 -3.35 -4.50 -6.18
N PHE A 657 -4.47 -4.86 -6.83
CA PHE A 657 -5.66 -5.38 -6.15
C PHE A 657 -5.98 -6.85 -6.46
N GLY A 658 -5.08 -7.56 -7.15
CA GLY A 658 -5.28 -8.93 -7.61
C GLY A 658 -5.68 -9.93 -6.52
N TYR A 659 -6.38 -10.99 -6.93
CA TYR A 659 -6.94 -12.01 -6.04
C TYR A 659 -7.08 -13.36 -6.76
N LYS A 660 -7.24 -14.45 -6.01
CA LYS A 660 -7.26 -15.82 -6.55
C LYS A 660 -8.64 -16.48 -6.51
N ASN A 661 -9.52 -16.03 -5.61
CA ASN A 661 -10.78 -16.71 -5.34
C ASN A 661 -12.00 -15.96 -5.89
N SER A 662 -12.91 -16.71 -6.54
CA SER A 662 -14.21 -16.19 -7.00
C SER A 662 -15.34 -16.45 -6.00
N ASN A 663 -15.19 -17.46 -5.13
CA ASN A 663 -16.11 -17.64 -4.01
C ASN A 663 -15.87 -16.50 -3.00
N LEU A 664 -16.92 -15.75 -2.69
CA LEU A 664 -16.83 -14.54 -1.89
C LEU A 664 -16.43 -14.81 -0.43
N ARG A 665 -16.65 -16.02 0.09
CA ARG A 665 -16.14 -16.43 1.41
C ARG A 665 -14.62 -16.57 1.37
N GLU A 666 -14.12 -17.32 0.39
CA GLU A 666 -12.69 -17.55 0.18
C GLU A 666 -11.96 -16.24 -0.17
N TYR A 667 -12.57 -15.39 -1.00
CA TYR A 667 -12.05 -14.05 -1.31
C TYR A 667 -11.88 -13.19 -0.05
N ILE A 668 -12.85 -13.21 0.86
CA ILE A 668 -12.74 -12.49 2.13
C ILE A 668 -11.65 -13.08 3.03
N LEU A 669 -11.53 -14.41 3.10
CA LEU A 669 -10.45 -15.06 3.86
C LEU A 669 -9.07 -14.73 3.25
N GLU A 670 -8.97 -14.68 1.93
CA GLU A 670 -7.76 -14.29 1.20
C GLU A 670 -7.36 -12.84 1.53
N LYS A 671 -8.30 -11.90 1.46
CA LYS A 671 -8.01 -10.46 1.62
C LYS A 671 -7.88 -10.03 3.09
N CYS A 672 -8.70 -10.60 3.97
CA CYS A 672 -8.79 -10.16 5.37
C CYS A 672 -8.01 -11.06 6.33
N GLY A 673 -7.38 -12.14 5.85
CA GLY A 673 -6.60 -13.07 6.65
C GLY A 673 -7.41 -13.68 7.80
N SER A 674 -6.78 -13.82 8.98
CA SER A 674 -7.40 -14.46 10.16
C SER A 674 -8.48 -13.63 10.87
N ARG A 675 -8.92 -12.50 10.29
CA ARG A 675 -10.02 -11.70 10.85
C ARG A 675 -11.35 -12.44 10.82
N PHE A 676 -11.54 -13.29 9.82
CA PHE A 676 -12.75 -14.08 9.64
C PHE A 676 -12.38 -15.56 9.55
N ASP A 677 -13.32 -16.40 9.93
CA ASP A 677 -13.24 -17.85 9.79
C ASP A 677 -14.51 -18.39 9.12
N SER A 678 -14.58 -19.70 8.91
CA SER A 678 -15.76 -20.33 8.29
C SER A 678 -17.09 -20.06 9.01
N SER A 679 -17.07 -19.77 10.31
CA SER A 679 -18.28 -19.44 11.10
C SER A 679 -18.71 -17.98 10.98
N SER A 680 -17.84 -17.14 10.41
CA SER A 680 -18.05 -15.71 10.28
C SER A 680 -19.03 -15.33 9.16
N PHE A 681 -19.29 -16.25 8.22
CA PHE A 681 -20.05 -16.00 7.00
C PHE A 681 -21.54 -16.36 7.12
N LEU A 682 -22.38 -15.48 6.60
CA LEU A 682 -23.81 -15.71 6.38
C LEU A 682 -24.11 -15.48 4.90
N SER A 683 -24.56 -16.51 4.18
CA SER A 683 -24.99 -16.36 2.79
C SER A 683 -26.49 -16.11 2.73
N VAL A 684 -26.88 -15.03 2.04
CA VAL A 684 -28.25 -14.78 1.61
C VAL A 684 -28.34 -15.26 0.18
N THR A 685 -29.00 -16.41 0.01
CA THR A 685 -29.10 -17.13 -1.26
C THR A 685 -30.20 -16.55 -2.15
N LEU A 686 -30.21 -16.92 -3.44
CA LEU A 686 -31.31 -16.56 -4.33
C LEU A 686 -32.64 -17.17 -3.87
N GLU A 687 -32.65 -18.31 -3.19
CA GLU A 687 -33.86 -18.91 -2.62
C GLU A 687 -34.37 -18.11 -1.40
N ASP A 688 -33.46 -17.69 -0.51
CA ASP A 688 -33.80 -16.79 0.61
C ASP A 688 -34.47 -15.50 0.10
N ILE A 689 -34.01 -14.98 -1.04
CA ILE A 689 -34.50 -13.74 -1.68
C ILE A 689 -35.79 -13.98 -2.47
N ARG A 690 -35.77 -14.87 -3.47
CA ARG A 690 -36.85 -15.05 -4.44
C ARG A 690 -38.03 -15.86 -3.90
N THR A 691 -37.79 -16.77 -2.96
CA THR A 691 -38.85 -17.58 -2.36
C THR A 691 -39.20 -17.08 -0.96
N GLY A 692 -38.20 -16.69 -0.17
CA GLY A 692 -38.41 -16.13 1.17
C GLY A 692 -38.92 -14.69 1.19
N GLY A 693 -38.67 -13.91 0.13
CA GLY A 693 -39.04 -12.50 0.04
C GLY A 693 -38.38 -11.63 1.13
N PRO A 694 -38.87 -10.40 1.35
CA PRO A 694 -38.30 -9.49 2.35
C PRO A 694 -38.28 -10.07 3.78
N ASP A 695 -39.29 -10.86 4.15
CA ASP A 695 -39.37 -11.45 5.50
C ASP A 695 -38.41 -12.63 5.67
N GLY A 696 -38.18 -13.43 4.63
CA GLY A 696 -37.13 -14.46 4.61
C GLY A 696 -35.73 -13.87 4.77
N VAL A 697 -35.43 -12.81 4.01
CA VAL A 697 -34.17 -12.06 4.15
C VAL A 697 -34.02 -11.48 5.55
N LYS A 698 -35.06 -10.84 6.11
CA LYS A 698 -35.05 -10.33 7.50
C LYS A 698 -34.72 -11.45 8.49
N ALA A 699 -35.44 -12.58 8.41
CA ALA A 699 -35.22 -13.72 9.30
C ALA A 699 -33.78 -14.25 9.21
N LYS A 700 -33.24 -14.32 7.99
CA LYS A 700 -31.85 -14.71 7.73
C LYS A 700 -30.85 -13.76 8.41
N LEU A 701 -31.00 -12.45 8.20
CA LEU A 701 -30.14 -11.43 8.80
C LEU A 701 -30.20 -11.42 10.33
N LEU A 702 -31.36 -11.72 10.91
CA LEU A 702 -31.55 -11.79 12.36
C LEU A 702 -31.15 -13.11 13.00
N SER A 703 -30.89 -14.16 12.20
CA SER A 703 -30.56 -15.51 12.69
C SER A 703 -29.30 -15.59 13.54
N ARG A 704 -28.37 -14.64 13.38
CA ARG A 704 -27.12 -14.57 14.16
C ARG A 704 -27.26 -13.58 15.32
N PRO A 705 -27.00 -13.95 16.59
CA PRO A 705 -27.13 -13.04 17.73
C PRO A 705 -26.25 -11.78 17.64
N ILE A 706 -26.73 -10.66 18.18
CA ILE A 706 -25.93 -9.43 18.34
C ILE A 706 -24.75 -9.73 19.29
N GLY A 707 -23.56 -9.21 18.98
CA GLY A 707 -22.38 -9.31 19.86
C GLY A 707 -21.46 -10.52 19.64
N GLN A 708 -21.77 -11.44 18.71
CA GLN A 708 -20.90 -12.58 18.34
C GLN A 708 -19.75 -12.21 17.36
N GLY A 709 -19.22 -10.98 17.44
CA GLY A 709 -18.25 -10.45 16.48
C GLY A 709 -18.86 -10.08 15.12
N THR A 710 -18.10 -9.34 14.31
CA THR A 710 -18.54 -8.84 13.00
C THR A 710 -18.77 -10.00 12.02
N ALA A 711 -19.99 -10.16 11.51
CA ALA A 711 -20.30 -11.12 10.45
C ALA A 711 -19.87 -10.63 9.06
N VAL A 712 -19.78 -11.53 8.10
CA VAL A 712 -19.75 -11.16 6.66
C VAL A 712 -20.98 -11.77 5.99
N VAL A 713 -21.85 -10.91 5.50
CA VAL A 713 -23.10 -11.28 4.83
C VAL A 713 -22.87 -11.24 3.32
N ILE A 714 -22.89 -12.39 2.67
CA ILE A 714 -22.75 -12.49 1.21
C ILE A 714 -24.13 -12.44 0.57
N VAL A 715 -24.31 -11.55 -0.39
CA VAL A 715 -25.58 -11.37 -1.11
C VAL A 715 -25.47 -11.95 -2.51
N ASN A 716 -26.29 -12.95 -2.79
CA ASN A 716 -26.46 -13.51 -4.13
C ASN A 716 -27.51 -12.70 -4.89
N ALA A 717 -27.22 -12.33 -6.13
CA ALA A 717 -28.13 -11.56 -6.96
C ALA A 717 -27.80 -11.75 -8.43
N VAL A 718 -28.83 -11.90 -9.25
CA VAL A 718 -28.72 -11.93 -10.71
C VAL A 718 -29.66 -10.98 -11.44
N ALA A 719 -30.61 -10.37 -10.74
CA ALA A 719 -31.52 -9.34 -11.23
C ALA A 719 -31.58 -8.14 -10.27
N GLU A 720 -31.99 -6.97 -10.75
CA GLU A 720 -32.19 -5.79 -9.89
C GLU A 720 -33.25 -6.03 -8.83
N SER A 721 -34.31 -6.78 -9.16
CA SER A 721 -35.36 -7.22 -8.24
C SER A 721 -34.81 -8.00 -7.04
N ASP A 722 -33.78 -8.84 -7.22
CA ASP A 722 -33.12 -9.57 -6.13
C ASP A 722 -32.53 -8.59 -5.10
N MET A 723 -31.89 -7.52 -5.58
CA MET A 723 -31.32 -6.49 -4.73
C MET A 723 -32.40 -5.65 -4.04
N HIS A 724 -33.50 -5.35 -4.72
CA HIS A 724 -34.64 -4.63 -4.13
C HIS A 724 -35.26 -5.42 -2.97
N VAL A 725 -35.43 -6.73 -3.14
CA VAL A 725 -35.95 -7.65 -2.11
C VAL A 725 -34.96 -7.81 -0.95
N PHE A 726 -33.66 -7.96 -1.25
CA PHE A 726 -32.64 -7.97 -0.23
C PHE A 726 -32.68 -6.70 0.63
N VAL A 727 -32.72 -5.53 -0.02
CA VAL A 727 -32.81 -4.23 0.67
C VAL A 727 -34.09 -4.10 1.50
N ALA A 728 -35.23 -4.57 1.00
CA ALA A 728 -36.49 -4.55 1.76
C ALA A 728 -36.36 -5.36 3.06
N GLY A 729 -35.74 -6.54 3.00
CA GLY A 729 -35.46 -7.36 4.19
C GLY A 729 -34.40 -6.75 5.12
N LEU A 730 -33.38 -6.10 4.54
CA LEU A 730 -32.35 -5.35 5.27
C LEU A 730 -32.97 -4.20 6.08
N LEU A 731 -33.81 -3.36 5.46
CA LEU A 731 -34.50 -2.25 6.13
C LEU A 731 -35.31 -2.77 7.34
N LYS A 732 -36.05 -3.86 7.16
CA LYS A 732 -36.78 -4.53 8.27
C LYS A 732 -35.87 -5.10 9.36
N ALA A 733 -34.65 -5.52 9.03
CA ALA A 733 -33.66 -6.00 10.01
C ALA A 733 -33.02 -4.83 10.78
N GLN A 734 -32.85 -3.67 10.13
CA GLN A 734 -32.35 -2.45 10.76
C GLN A 734 -33.37 -1.85 11.75
N GLU A 735 -34.67 -1.93 11.44
CA GLU A 735 -35.74 -1.61 12.41
C GLU A 735 -35.65 -2.45 13.69
N ALA A 736 -35.13 -3.67 13.59
CA ALA A 736 -34.87 -4.54 14.73
C ALA A 736 -33.51 -4.25 15.42
N GLY A 737 -32.87 -3.11 15.10
CA GLY A 737 -31.67 -2.60 15.76
C GLY A 737 -30.34 -3.04 15.13
N ARG A 738 -30.34 -3.70 13.95
CA ARG A 738 -29.11 -4.11 13.29
C ARG A 738 -28.39 -2.95 12.60
N ARG A 739 -27.07 -2.93 12.69
CA ARG A 739 -26.18 -1.98 12.02
C ARG A 739 -25.19 -2.73 11.14
N TYR A 740 -25.17 -2.42 9.85
CA TYR A 740 -24.26 -3.04 8.90
C TYR A 740 -23.34 -2.00 8.26
N LEU A 741 -22.16 -2.46 7.85
CA LEU A 741 -21.29 -1.74 6.94
C LEU A 741 -21.40 -2.39 5.56
N TYR A 742 -21.44 -1.59 4.50
CA TYR A 742 -21.73 -2.10 3.16
C TYR A 742 -20.48 -2.01 2.28
N ARG A 743 -20.07 -3.14 1.68
CA ARG A 743 -19.09 -3.22 0.59
C ARG A 743 -19.81 -3.71 -0.66
N THR A 744 -20.17 -2.79 -1.55
CA THR A 744 -21.15 -3.07 -2.61
C THR A 744 -20.77 -2.47 -3.95
N ALA A 745 -21.47 -2.90 -4.99
CA ALA A 745 -21.48 -2.24 -6.29
C ALA A 745 -22.76 -1.37 -6.47
N ALA A 746 -23.00 -0.87 -7.69
CA ALA A 746 -23.98 0.18 -7.96
C ALA A 746 -25.43 -0.19 -7.59
N ALA A 747 -25.87 -1.42 -7.86
CA ALA A 747 -27.29 -1.82 -7.72
C ALA A 747 -27.81 -1.73 -6.27
N PHE A 748 -26.94 -1.93 -5.27
CA PHE A 748 -27.32 -1.82 -3.87
C PHE A 748 -27.73 -0.37 -3.52
N VAL A 749 -26.98 0.61 -4.02
CA VAL A 749 -27.17 2.03 -3.69
C VAL A 749 -28.51 2.52 -4.22
N SER A 750 -28.81 2.27 -5.49
CA SER A 750 -30.10 2.65 -6.09
C SER A 750 -31.27 1.96 -5.39
N SER A 751 -31.13 0.67 -5.06
CA SER A 751 -32.15 -0.09 -4.31
C SER A 751 -32.40 0.49 -2.91
N ARG A 752 -31.33 0.80 -2.16
CA ARG A 752 -31.43 1.37 -0.79
C ARG A 752 -31.95 2.80 -0.75
N LEU A 753 -31.82 3.54 -1.85
CA LEU A 753 -32.38 4.88 -2.00
C LEU A 753 -33.79 4.88 -2.65
N GLY A 754 -34.30 3.73 -3.08
CA GLY A 754 -35.58 3.64 -3.79
C GLY A 754 -35.55 4.30 -5.17
N ILE A 755 -34.40 4.33 -5.82
CA ILE A 755 -34.21 4.93 -7.14
C ILE A 755 -34.54 3.88 -8.21
N ARG A 756 -35.53 4.20 -9.06
CA ARG A 756 -35.93 3.36 -10.20
C ARG A 756 -35.07 3.69 -11.41
N GLY A 757 -34.70 2.69 -12.19
CA GLY A 757 -33.99 2.92 -13.46
C GLY A 757 -34.81 3.78 -14.42
N ILE A 758 -34.16 4.73 -15.06
CA ILE A 758 -34.71 5.54 -16.16
C ILE A 758 -33.96 5.24 -17.47
N ALA A 759 -34.59 5.52 -18.59
CA ALA A 759 -33.93 5.43 -19.89
C ALA A 759 -32.76 6.43 -19.99
N PRO A 760 -31.72 6.14 -20.79
CA PRO A 760 -30.65 7.09 -21.05
C PRO A 760 -31.17 8.44 -21.58
N LEU A 761 -30.56 9.53 -21.15
CA LEU A 761 -30.99 10.89 -21.44
C LEU A 761 -30.39 11.41 -22.76
N SER A 762 -31.19 12.13 -23.54
CA SER A 762 -30.73 12.88 -24.71
C SER A 762 -30.07 14.21 -24.30
N ILE A 763 -29.30 14.81 -25.22
CA ILE A 763 -28.67 16.11 -24.99
C ILE A 763 -29.70 17.21 -24.70
N ASP A 764 -30.87 17.16 -25.33
CA ASP A 764 -31.97 18.12 -25.12
C ASP A 764 -32.56 18.04 -23.71
N ALA A 765 -32.62 16.84 -23.13
CA ALA A 765 -33.15 16.63 -21.80
C ALA A 765 -32.23 17.15 -20.68
N VAL A 766 -30.95 17.39 -20.99
CA VAL A 766 -29.90 17.69 -19.99
C VAL A 766 -29.32 19.10 -20.15
N SER A 767 -29.49 19.69 -21.33
CA SER A 767 -29.08 21.07 -21.63
C SER A 767 -29.96 22.08 -20.88
N PRO A 768 -29.40 23.22 -20.43
CA PRO A 768 -30.20 24.28 -19.81
C PRO A 768 -31.22 24.86 -20.82
N PRO A 769 -32.39 25.34 -20.36
CA PRO A 769 -33.41 25.91 -21.24
C PRO A 769 -32.87 27.09 -22.06
N ALA A 770 -33.31 27.23 -23.31
CA ALA A 770 -32.89 28.29 -24.24
C ALA A 770 -33.07 29.73 -23.70
N SER A 771 -33.92 29.92 -22.67
CA SER A 771 -34.09 31.20 -21.97
C SER A 771 -32.87 31.63 -21.14
N VAL A 772 -31.95 30.72 -20.84
CA VAL A 772 -30.73 30.99 -20.05
C VAL A 772 -29.52 31.25 -20.96
N THR A 773 -29.49 30.71 -22.18
CA THR A 773 -28.33 30.78 -23.08
C THR A 773 -28.30 32.02 -23.97
N GLY A 774 -29.36 32.83 -23.98
CA GLY A 774 -29.47 33.99 -24.87
C GLY A 774 -29.62 33.57 -26.33
N SER A 775 -30.49 34.26 -27.07
CA SER A 775 -30.61 34.09 -28.52
C SER A 775 -29.34 34.60 -29.20
N SER A 776 -28.33 33.73 -29.35
CA SER A 776 -27.13 34.00 -30.14
C SER A 776 -27.26 33.29 -31.49
N SER A 777 -26.98 34.01 -32.58
CA SER A 777 -26.90 33.47 -33.94
C SER A 777 -25.61 32.67 -34.22
N ALA A 778 -24.79 32.42 -33.19
CA ALA A 778 -23.59 31.61 -33.32
C ALA A 778 -23.94 30.11 -33.31
N PRO A 779 -23.21 29.27 -34.08
CA PRO A 779 -23.37 27.83 -34.02
C PRO A 779 -23.12 27.32 -32.58
N PRO A 780 -23.82 26.26 -32.14
CA PRO A 780 -23.59 25.66 -30.83
C PRO A 780 -22.14 25.18 -30.75
N ALA A 781 -21.49 25.41 -29.60
CA ALA A 781 -20.12 24.96 -29.37
C ALA A 781 -19.99 23.43 -29.55
N GLY A 782 -18.78 22.96 -29.85
CA GLY A 782 -18.46 21.55 -29.98
C GLY A 782 -18.48 20.81 -28.64
N GLY A 783 -18.59 19.48 -28.69
CA GLY A 783 -18.38 18.58 -27.56
C GLY A 783 -16.88 18.27 -27.32
N LEU A 784 -16.53 17.96 -26.07
CA LEU A 784 -15.17 17.58 -25.68
C LEU A 784 -15.13 16.15 -25.13
N ILE A 785 -14.32 15.29 -25.72
CA ILE A 785 -14.08 13.92 -25.23
C ILE A 785 -12.64 13.81 -24.75
N LEU A 786 -12.43 13.36 -23.51
CA LEU A 786 -11.12 13.15 -22.87
C LEU A 786 -10.89 11.67 -22.58
N ALA A 787 -9.80 11.09 -23.07
CA ALA A 787 -9.48 9.68 -22.83
C ALA A 787 -7.99 9.44 -22.53
N GLY A 788 -7.67 9.14 -21.25
CA GLY A 788 -6.31 8.81 -20.81
C GLY A 788 -5.99 7.33 -20.71
N SER A 789 -7.01 6.46 -20.67
CA SER A 789 -6.83 5.03 -20.33
C SER A 789 -6.32 4.18 -21.49
N TYR A 790 -5.40 3.24 -21.19
CA TYR A 790 -4.90 2.21 -22.09
C TYR A 790 -5.44 0.83 -21.68
N VAL A 791 -6.74 0.61 -21.83
CA VAL A 791 -7.32 -0.74 -21.67
C VAL A 791 -7.91 -1.19 -23.00
N PRO A 792 -7.84 -2.50 -23.35
CA PRO A 792 -8.28 -2.99 -24.66
C PRO A 792 -9.68 -2.51 -25.06
N LYS A 793 -10.61 -2.49 -24.09
CA LYS A 793 -11.98 -2.02 -24.30
C LYS A 793 -12.06 -0.53 -24.65
N THR A 794 -11.32 0.32 -23.93
CA THR A 794 -11.23 1.76 -24.25
C THR A 794 -10.64 1.97 -25.63
N THR A 795 -9.57 1.24 -25.99
CA THR A 795 -8.96 1.34 -27.32
C THR A 795 -9.95 0.93 -28.42
N ALA A 796 -10.73 -0.14 -28.23
CA ALA A 796 -11.78 -0.55 -29.16
C ALA A 796 -12.85 0.54 -29.32
N GLN A 797 -13.36 1.08 -28.22
CA GLN A 797 -14.37 2.14 -28.24
C GLN A 797 -13.90 3.44 -28.90
N LEU A 798 -12.66 3.86 -28.65
CA LEU A 798 -12.07 5.03 -29.30
C LEU A 798 -11.87 4.81 -30.81
N LYS A 799 -11.49 3.59 -31.21
CA LYS A 799 -11.38 3.22 -32.62
C LYS A 799 -12.73 3.32 -33.32
N ARG A 800 -13.79 2.75 -32.74
CA ARG A 800 -15.16 2.83 -33.28
C ARG A 800 -15.67 4.26 -33.37
N LEU A 801 -15.46 5.07 -32.33
CA LEU A 801 -15.78 6.50 -32.33
C LEU A 801 -15.14 7.23 -33.52
N ARG A 802 -13.85 7.01 -33.77
CA ARG A 802 -13.11 7.64 -34.88
C ARG A 802 -13.60 7.16 -36.26
N GLU A 803 -13.87 5.87 -36.41
CA GLU A 803 -14.39 5.29 -37.65
C GLU A 803 -15.80 5.80 -37.99
N GLN A 804 -16.69 5.86 -37.00
CA GLN A 804 -18.09 6.22 -37.18
C GLN A 804 -18.27 7.72 -37.39
N ARG A 805 -17.52 8.56 -36.66
CA ARG A 805 -17.62 10.03 -36.80
C ARG A 805 -16.80 10.59 -37.95
N GLY A 806 -15.73 9.91 -38.38
CA GLY A 806 -14.91 10.33 -39.52
C GLY A 806 -14.48 11.79 -39.42
N SER A 807 -14.76 12.59 -40.44
CA SER A 807 -14.39 14.01 -40.50
C SER A 807 -15.21 14.93 -39.58
N LYS A 808 -16.26 14.41 -38.92
CA LYS A 808 -17.08 15.19 -37.96
C LYS A 808 -16.49 15.23 -36.55
N LEU A 809 -15.36 14.55 -36.32
CA LEU A 809 -14.67 14.50 -35.04
C LEU A 809 -13.21 14.91 -35.25
N ALA A 810 -12.82 16.04 -34.67
CA ALA A 810 -11.42 16.40 -34.57
C ALA A 810 -10.73 15.47 -33.57
N VAL A 811 -9.47 15.09 -33.84
CA VAL A 811 -8.71 14.20 -32.96
C VAL A 811 -7.35 14.82 -32.67
N VAL A 812 -7.06 15.00 -31.39
CA VAL A 812 -5.75 15.36 -30.88
C VAL A 812 -5.21 14.18 -30.09
N GLU A 813 -4.08 13.65 -30.55
CA GLU A 813 -3.36 12.60 -29.85
C GLU A 813 -2.18 13.21 -29.09
N LEU A 814 -2.17 13.04 -27.76
CA LEU A 814 -1.08 13.42 -26.88
C LEU A 814 -0.07 12.28 -26.86
N ASP A 815 1.14 12.50 -27.37
CA ASP A 815 2.17 11.49 -27.24
C ASP A 815 2.59 11.35 -25.78
N VAL A 816 2.33 10.18 -25.20
CA VAL A 816 2.75 9.85 -23.82
C VAL A 816 4.25 10.02 -23.67
N SER A 817 5.04 9.72 -24.71
CA SER A 817 6.48 9.92 -24.72
C SER A 817 6.85 11.39 -24.51
N ASP A 818 6.16 12.33 -25.15
CA ASP A 818 6.42 13.75 -24.99
C ASP A 818 5.97 14.29 -23.63
N LEU A 819 4.90 13.72 -23.06
CA LEU A 819 4.43 14.04 -21.70
C LEU A 819 5.39 13.57 -20.59
N ILE A 820 6.15 12.50 -20.83
CA ILE A 820 7.10 11.96 -19.84
C ILE A 820 8.53 12.45 -20.05
N LYS A 821 8.87 12.96 -21.24
CA LYS A 821 10.23 13.32 -21.66
C LYS A 821 10.85 14.43 -20.82
N SER A 822 10.17 15.55 -20.64
CA SER A 822 10.59 16.68 -19.80
C SER A 822 9.40 17.57 -19.46
N GLU A 823 9.51 18.42 -18.45
CA GLU A 823 8.45 19.39 -18.11
C GLU A 823 8.17 20.37 -19.24
N GLU A 824 9.21 20.82 -19.95
CA GLU A 824 9.07 21.72 -21.10
C GLU A 824 8.34 21.04 -22.26
N SER A 825 8.72 19.80 -22.60
CA SER A 825 8.08 18.98 -23.64
C SER A 825 6.60 18.72 -23.33
N ALA A 826 6.31 18.35 -22.07
CA ALA A 826 4.94 18.16 -21.61
C ALA A 826 4.14 19.46 -21.73
N SER A 827 4.70 20.58 -21.27
CA SER A 827 4.05 21.91 -21.34
C SER A 827 3.74 22.34 -22.77
N GLN A 828 4.67 22.14 -23.70
CA GLN A 828 4.46 22.44 -25.13
C GLN A 828 3.37 21.55 -25.74
N THR A 829 3.40 20.25 -25.44
CA THR A 829 2.39 19.28 -25.93
C THR A 829 0.99 19.65 -25.42
N ILE A 830 0.89 19.99 -24.13
CA ILE A 830 -0.35 20.42 -23.49
C ILE A 830 -0.84 21.74 -24.10
N ALA A 831 0.04 22.72 -24.28
CA ALA A 831 -0.33 24.02 -24.85
C ALA A 831 -0.84 23.87 -26.29
N ALA A 832 -0.16 23.07 -27.12
CA ALA A 832 -0.58 22.82 -28.49
C ALA A 832 -1.96 22.12 -28.54
N ALA A 833 -2.14 21.06 -27.75
CA ALA A 833 -3.41 20.34 -27.67
C ALA A 833 -4.56 21.23 -27.17
N THR A 834 -4.30 22.09 -26.19
CA THR A 834 -5.27 23.04 -25.65
C THR A 834 -5.68 24.07 -26.70
N ALA A 835 -4.72 24.60 -27.47
CA ALA A 835 -5.00 25.55 -28.54
C ALA A 835 -5.89 24.93 -29.63
N THR A 836 -5.60 23.70 -30.06
CA THR A 836 -6.44 22.98 -31.02
C THR A 836 -7.83 22.70 -30.45
N ALA A 837 -7.93 22.22 -29.20
CA ALA A 837 -9.21 21.95 -28.55
C ALA A 837 -10.08 23.20 -28.43
N ASN A 838 -9.50 24.36 -28.07
CA ASN A 838 -10.23 25.62 -28.04
C ASN A 838 -10.74 26.03 -29.43
N ALA A 839 -9.94 25.89 -30.47
CA ALA A 839 -10.34 26.24 -31.83
C ALA A 839 -11.51 25.38 -32.33
N GLU A 840 -11.44 24.06 -32.15
CA GLU A 840 -12.49 23.13 -32.61
C GLU A 840 -13.80 23.34 -31.84
N VAL A 841 -13.73 23.41 -30.50
CA VAL A 841 -14.91 23.65 -29.65
C VAL A 841 -15.58 24.98 -29.99
N ALA A 842 -14.81 26.05 -30.20
CA ALA A 842 -15.34 27.35 -30.59
C ALA A 842 -15.98 27.36 -31.98
N SER A 843 -15.51 26.50 -32.89
CA SER A 843 -16.07 26.36 -34.25
C SER A 843 -17.32 25.48 -34.33
N GLY A 844 -17.70 24.83 -33.23
CA GLY A 844 -18.86 23.93 -33.18
C GLY A 844 -18.54 22.45 -33.47
N HIS A 845 -17.27 22.10 -33.69
CA HIS A 845 -16.86 20.73 -33.96
C HIS A 845 -16.52 19.95 -32.69
N ASP A 846 -16.99 18.70 -32.62
CA ASP A 846 -16.64 17.79 -31.53
C ASP A 846 -15.15 17.40 -31.62
N ILE A 847 -14.46 17.35 -30.48
CA ILE A 847 -13.05 16.99 -30.41
C ILE A 847 -12.78 15.87 -29.40
N LEU A 848 -11.98 14.89 -29.83
CA LEU A 848 -11.38 13.87 -28.99
C LEU A 848 -9.93 14.24 -28.66
N VAL A 849 -9.65 14.44 -27.38
CA VAL A 849 -8.29 14.51 -26.83
C VAL A 849 -7.98 13.17 -26.17
N MET A 850 -7.03 12.43 -26.74
CA MET A 850 -6.63 11.11 -26.24
C MET A 850 -5.12 10.99 -26.15
N THR A 851 -4.62 10.11 -25.28
CA THR A 851 -3.20 9.78 -25.27
C THR A 851 -2.80 8.82 -26.41
N SER A 852 -1.52 8.72 -26.74
CA SER A 852 -1.03 7.78 -27.74
C SER A 852 -1.31 6.32 -27.36
N ARG A 853 -1.51 5.47 -28.38
CA ARG A 853 -1.86 4.04 -28.22
C ARG A 853 -0.64 3.12 -28.22
N THR A 854 0.54 3.64 -27.96
CA THR A 854 1.73 2.86 -27.64
C THR A 854 1.83 2.69 -26.12
N LEU A 855 1.73 1.46 -25.60
CA LEU A 855 1.84 1.22 -24.16
C LEU A 855 3.29 1.42 -23.73
N VAL A 856 3.55 2.51 -23.01
CA VAL A 856 4.81 2.67 -22.27
C VAL A 856 4.74 1.77 -21.04
N LYS A 857 5.20 0.52 -21.19
CA LYS A 857 5.19 -0.48 -20.11
C LYS A 857 6.33 -0.22 -19.12
N THR A 858 5.99 -0.16 -17.84
CA THR A 858 6.93 -0.41 -16.73
C THR A 858 6.68 -1.82 -16.18
N SER A 859 7.69 -2.43 -15.55
CA SER A 859 7.62 -3.80 -15.02
C SER A 859 6.91 -3.93 -13.68
N ASP A 860 6.42 -2.83 -13.10
CA ASP A 860 5.85 -2.74 -11.75
C ASP A 860 4.58 -1.86 -11.70
N ALA A 861 3.66 -2.19 -10.78
CA ALA A 861 2.37 -1.53 -10.62
C ALA A 861 2.47 -0.03 -10.29
N LEU A 862 3.51 0.36 -9.55
CA LEU A 862 3.72 1.74 -9.11
C LEU A 862 4.14 2.65 -10.28
N GLY A 863 5.05 2.19 -11.15
CA GLY A 863 5.44 2.91 -12.36
C GLY A 863 4.27 3.12 -13.35
N SER A 864 3.38 2.12 -13.48
CA SER A 864 2.17 2.25 -14.29
C SER A 864 1.20 3.29 -13.71
N LEU A 865 1.12 3.38 -12.38
CA LEU A 865 0.30 4.36 -11.68
C LEU A 865 0.88 5.78 -11.79
N GLN A 866 2.20 5.94 -11.76
CA GLN A 866 2.89 7.23 -11.96
C GLN A 866 2.73 7.79 -13.38
N ILE A 867 2.84 6.94 -14.41
CA ILE A 867 2.56 7.35 -15.80
C ILE A 867 1.09 7.74 -15.94
N GLY A 868 0.18 6.94 -15.36
CA GLY A 868 -1.25 7.26 -15.31
C GLY A 868 -1.53 8.61 -14.65
N SER A 869 -0.82 8.94 -13.58
CA SER A 869 -0.91 10.23 -12.89
C SER A 869 -0.45 11.40 -13.76
N LYS A 870 0.72 11.30 -14.44
CA LYS A 870 1.18 12.33 -15.39
C LYS A 870 0.19 12.58 -16.51
N VAL A 871 -0.38 11.50 -17.08
CA VAL A 871 -1.42 11.59 -18.11
C VAL A 871 -2.67 12.28 -17.57
N ALA A 872 -3.12 11.93 -16.36
CA ALA A 872 -4.28 12.56 -15.74
C ALA A 872 -4.06 14.06 -15.51
N ILE A 873 -2.88 14.46 -15.01
CA ILE A 873 -2.49 15.87 -14.82
C ILE A 873 -2.54 16.62 -16.16
N ALA A 874 -1.96 16.06 -17.22
CA ALA A 874 -1.97 16.69 -18.54
C ALA A 874 -3.39 16.92 -19.07
N LEU A 875 -4.26 15.92 -18.96
CA LEU A 875 -5.67 16.03 -19.37
C LEU A 875 -6.44 17.06 -18.53
N VAL A 876 -6.16 17.15 -17.22
CA VAL A 876 -6.70 18.18 -16.33
C VAL A 876 -6.26 19.57 -16.78
N GLN A 877 -4.98 19.77 -17.10
CA GLN A 877 -4.45 21.06 -17.54
C GLN A 877 -5.07 21.49 -18.87
N ILE A 878 -5.26 20.55 -19.81
CA ILE A 878 -5.99 20.84 -21.06
C ILE A 878 -7.41 21.29 -20.75
N LEU A 879 -8.14 20.56 -19.89
CA LEU A 879 -9.51 20.91 -19.52
C LEU A 879 -9.60 22.29 -18.82
N GLN A 880 -8.62 22.61 -17.96
CA GLN A 880 -8.52 23.93 -17.32
C GLN A 880 -8.24 25.05 -18.32
N GLY A 881 -7.57 24.74 -19.44
CA GLY A 881 -7.28 25.67 -20.52
C GLY A 881 -8.41 25.85 -21.54
N ILE A 882 -9.49 25.07 -21.46
CA ILE A 882 -10.66 25.26 -22.33
C ILE A 882 -11.41 26.54 -21.92
N GLU A 883 -11.56 27.45 -22.86
CA GLU A 883 -12.17 28.78 -22.66
C GLU A 883 -13.65 28.77 -23.03
N THR A 884 -13.98 28.23 -24.21
CA THR A 884 -15.36 28.12 -24.69
C THR A 884 -16.05 26.97 -23.97
N ARG A 885 -17.24 27.23 -23.39
CA ARG A 885 -18.04 26.17 -22.76
C ARG A 885 -18.42 25.10 -23.79
N PRO A 886 -17.95 23.84 -23.64
CA PRO A 886 -18.36 22.77 -24.54
C PRO A 886 -19.85 22.46 -24.41
N ARG A 887 -20.45 21.91 -25.47
CA ARG A 887 -21.85 21.44 -25.46
C ARG A 887 -22.05 20.29 -24.46
N TYR A 888 -21.06 19.40 -24.38
CA TYR A 888 -20.96 18.34 -23.40
C TYR A 888 -19.49 18.00 -23.17
N ILE A 889 -19.19 17.33 -22.06
CA ILE A 889 -17.87 16.78 -21.77
C ILE A 889 -18.01 15.30 -21.46
N ILE A 890 -17.24 14.45 -22.14
CA ILE A 890 -17.14 13.02 -21.84
C ILE A 890 -15.72 12.74 -21.33
N ALA A 891 -15.60 12.28 -20.09
CA ALA A 891 -14.34 11.75 -19.58
C ALA A 891 -14.40 10.23 -19.54
N LYS A 892 -13.36 9.56 -20.07
CA LYS A 892 -13.32 8.10 -20.13
C LYS A 892 -12.22 7.50 -19.27
N GLY A 893 -12.65 6.63 -18.34
CA GLY A 893 -11.81 5.93 -17.36
C GLY A 893 -12.00 6.51 -15.96
N GLY A 894 -11.87 5.66 -14.92
CA GLY A 894 -12.14 6.05 -13.53
C GLY A 894 -11.30 7.24 -13.07
N ILE A 895 -9.97 7.13 -13.12
CA ILE A 895 -9.07 8.21 -12.67
C ILE A 895 -9.28 9.49 -13.51
N THR A 896 -9.30 9.37 -14.84
CA THR A 896 -9.52 10.50 -15.75
C THR A 896 -10.83 11.23 -15.45
N SER A 897 -11.91 10.49 -15.18
CA SER A 897 -13.21 11.10 -14.88
C SER A 897 -13.26 11.74 -13.50
N SER A 898 -12.51 11.21 -12.53
CA SER A 898 -12.46 11.77 -11.18
C SER A 898 -11.72 13.11 -11.20
N ASP A 899 -10.53 13.11 -11.80
CA ASP A 899 -9.65 14.28 -11.85
C ASP A 899 -10.23 15.36 -12.77
N ALA A 900 -10.87 14.99 -13.88
CA ALA A 900 -11.57 15.95 -14.73
C ALA A 900 -12.73 16.65 -13.99
N ALA A 901 -13.51 15.94 -13.18
CA ALA A 901 -14.59 16.55 -12.40
C ALA A 901 -14.06 17.44 -11.26
N SER A 902 -13.17 16.88 -10.42
CA SER A 902 -12.71 17.53 -9.18
C SER A 902 -11.65 18.61 -9.41
N LYS A 903 -10.68 18.39 -10.29
CA LYS A 903 -9.54 19.29 -10.52
C LYS A 903 -9.68 20.09 -11.82
N GLY A 904 -10.22 19.46 -12.87
CA GLY A 904 -10.41 20.10 -14.17
C GLY A 904 -11.58 21.09 -14.16
N LEU A 905 -12.76 20.62 -13.79
CA LEU A 905 -14.00 21.41 -13.73
C LEU A 905 -14.21 22.08 -12.37
N ASN A 906 -13.40 21.74 -11.36
CA ASN A 906 -13.52 22.29 -10.00
C ASN A 906 -14.95 22.14 -9.42
N MET A 907 -15.63 21.05 -9.77
CA MET A 907 -16.94 20.73 -9.20
C MET A 907 -16.73 20.43 -7.73
N ARG A 908 -17.41 21.12 -6.81
CA ARG A 908 -17.46 20.73 -5.40
C ARG A 908 -18.67 19.81 -5.13
N ARG A 909 -19.79 20.12 -5.80
CA ARG A 909 -21.02 19.32 -5.81
C ARG A 909 -21.60 19.24 -7.22
N ALA A 910 -21.95 18.04 -7.66
CA ALA A 910 -22.67 17.83 -8.91
C ALA A 910 -23.94 17.01 -8.69
N ARG A 911 -24.97 17.24 -9.50
CA ARG A 911 -26.18 16.44 -9.55
C ARG A 911 -26.01 15.30 -10.53
N ILE A 912 -26.31 14.07 -10.11
CA ILE A 912 -26.42 12.94 -11.02
C ILE A 912 -27.79 13.01 -11.70
N LEU A 913 -27.80 13.27 -13.01
CA LEU A 913 -29.04 13.43 -13.78
C LEU A 913 -29.62 12.08 -14.21
N GLY A 914 -28.77 11.07 -14.35
CA GLY A 914 -29.12 9.77 -14.90
C GLY A 914 -27.94 9.20 -15.67
N GLN A 915 -28.22 8.65 -16.84
CA GLN A 915 -27.24 7.93 -17.64
C GLN A 915 -27.24 8.44 -19.09
N ALA A 916 -26.07 8.50 -19.72
CA ALA A 916 -25.94 8.77 -21.16
C ALA A 916 -26.10 7.49 -22.00
N ALA A 917 -25.79 6.35 -21.41
CA ALA A 917 -26.06 5.00 -21.90
C ALA A 917 -26.16 4.05 -20.70
N PRO A 918 -26.72 2.83 -20.83
CA PRO A 918 -26.81 1.89 -19.71
C PRO A 918 -25.44 1.68 -19.03
N GLY A 919 -25.36 2.03 -17.73
CA GLY A 919 -24.14 1.97 -16.93
C GLY A 919 -23.11 3.08 -17.20
N VAL A 920 -23.50 4.17 -17.87
CA VAL A 920 -22.65 5.34 -18.16
C VAL A 920 -23.27 6.58 -17.50
N PRO A 921 -22.85 6.96 -16.27
CA PRO A 921 -23.47 8.05 -15.52
C PRO A 921 -23.26 9.44 -16.12
N LEU A 922 -24.22 10.31 -15.86
CA LEU A 922 -24.25 11.70 -16.31
C LEU A 922 -24.44 12.66 -15.13
N TRP A 923 -23.53 13.61 -14.99
CA TRP A 923 -23.55 14.64 -13.95
C TRP A 923 -23.76 16.03 -14.54
N ARG A 924 -24.22 16.96 -13.70
CA ARG A 924 -24.21 18.40 -13.98
C ARG A 924 -23.88 19.17 -12.72
N CYS A 925 -22.95 20.12 -12.81
CA CYS A 925 -22.64 21.05 -11.72
C CYS A 925 -23.09 22.44 -12.13
N ASP A 926 -24.04 23.01 -11.39
CA ASP A 926 -24.56 24.36 -11.63
C ASP A 926 -23.91 25.41 -10.69
N GLU A 927 -22.95 25.00 -9.85
CA GLU A 927 -22.24 25.90 -8.92
C GLU A 927 -21.31 26.86 -9.68
N ALA A 928 -21.32 28.14 -9.31
CA ALA A 928 -20.48 29.17 -9.94
C ALA A 928 -18.96 28.92 -9.80
N THR A 929 -18.56 28.11 -8.80
CA THR A 929 -17.18 27.69 -8.61
C THR A 929 -16.69 26.67 -9.65
N SER A 930 -17.61 26.03 -10.37
CA SER A 930 -17.28 25.06 -11.40
C SER A 930 -17.02 25.73 -12.75
N ARG A 931 -15.92 25.34 -13.40
CA ARG A 931 -15.67 25.71 -14.80
C ARG A 931 -16.76 25.12 -15.67
N HIS A 932 -17.21 25.91 -16.64
CA HIS A 932 -18.27 25.51 -17.57
C HIS A 932 -19.57 25.10 -16.85
N ALA A 933 -19.93 25.78 -15.76
CA ALA A 933 -21.14 25.52 -14.98
C ALA A 933 -22.37 25.23 -15.85
N GLY A 934 -23.07 24.15 -15.52
CA GLY A 934 -24.23 23.61 -16.23
C GLY A 934 -23.90 22.73 -17.42
N VAL A 935 -22.63 22.47 -17.75
CA VAL A 935 -22.26 21.54 -18.82
C VAL A 935 -22.62 20.10 -18.44
N PRO A 936 -23.28 19.34 -19.33
CA PRO A 936 -23.47 17.90 -19.15
C PRO A 936 -22.11 17.19 -19.12
N TYR A 937 -21.84 16.47 -18.03
CA TYR A 937 -20.58 15.76 -17.79
C TYR A 937 -20.80 14.26 -17.72
N VAL A 938 -20.38 13.54 -18.76
CA VAL A 938 -20.50 12.08 -18.85
C VAL A 938 -19.27 11.43 -18.22
N VAL A 939 -19.50 10.64 -17.18
CA VAL A 939 -18.48 9.80 -16.55
C VAL A 939 -18.51 8.43 -17.21
N PHE A 940 -17.61 8.19 -18.16
CA PHE A 940 -17.61 6.96 -18.95
C PHE A 940 -16.69 5.90 -18.32
N PRO A 941 -17.23 4.77 -17.79
CA PRO A 941 -16.42 3.74 -17.16
C PRO A 941 -15.46 3.02 -18.13
N GLY A 942 -14.35 2.50 -17.62
CA GLY A 942 -13.34 1.83 -18.47
C GLY A 942 -13.79 0.50 -19.08
N ASN A 943 -14.74 -0.20 -18.45
CA ASN A 943 -15.09 -1.59 -18.74
C ASN A 943 -16.61 -1.83 -18.90
N VAL A 944 -17.37 -0.79 -19.25
CA VAL A 944 -18.82 -0.84 -19.49
C VAL A 944 -19.14 -0.39 -20.91
N GLY A 945 -20.24 -0.92 -21.45
CA GLY A 945 -20.72 -0.66 -22.82
C GLY A 945 -20.17 -1.64 -23.87
N THR A 946 -20.79 -1.63 -25.04
CA THR A 946 -20.31 -2.27 -26.27
C THR A 946 -19.14 -1.46 -26.86
N ASP A 947 -18.54 -1.95 -27.95
CA ASP A 947 -17.49 -1.19 -28.63
C ASP A 947 -18.06 0.08 -29.30
N ASP A 948 -19.36 0.10 -29.62
CA ASP A 948 -20.03 1.23 -30.27
C ASP A 948 -20.61 2.26 -29.29
N THR A 949 -20.82 1.91 -28.02
CA THR A 949 -21.53 2.77 -27.05
C THR A 949 -21.00 4.21 -26.95
N LEU A 950 -19.68 4.42 -27.01
CA LEU A 950 -19.12 5.78 -26.98
C LEU A 950 -19.45 6.56 -28.26
N ALA A 951 -19.37 5.89 -29.42
CA ALA A 951 -19.70 6.49 -30.70
C ALA A 951 -21.20 6.84 -30.77
N ASP A 952 -22.05 5.94 -30.29
CA ASP A 952 -23.50 6.12 -30.26
C ASP A 952 -23.92 7.32 -29.39
N ILE A 953 -23.30 7.50 -28.21
CA ILE A 953 -23.55 8.68 -27.37
C ILE A 953 -23.16 9.95 -28.11
N VAL A 954 -21.94 9.98 -28.67
CA VAL A 954 -21.40 11.17 -29.34
C VAL A 954 -22.25 11.52 -30.57
N GLU A 955 -22.64 10.53 -31.39
CA GLU A 955 -23.57 10.71 -32.52
C GLU A 955 -24.96 11.19 -32.10
N ALA A 956 -25.54 10.61 -31.05
CA ALA A 956 -26.85 11.02 -30.55
C ALA A 956 -26.85 12.44 -29.94
N TRP A 957 -25.68 12.95 -29.56
CA TRP A 957 -25.49 14.29 -28.96
C TRP A 957 -24.82 15.28 -29.93
N ASP A 958 -24.68 14.89 -31.20
CA ASP A 958 -24.32 15.79 -32.32
C ASP A 958 -25.53 16.69 -32.68
N VAL A 959 -25.27 17.88 -33.21
CA VAL A 959 -26.32 18.85 -33.61
C VAL A 959 -26.26 19.12 -35.10
#